data_AF-A0A7W1N9L2-F1
#
_entry.id   AF-A0A7W1N9L2-F1
#
_cell.length_a   1.000
_cell.length_b   1.000
_cell.length_c   1.000
_cell.angle_alpha   90.00
_cell.angle_beta   90.00
_cell.angle_gamma   90.00
#
_symmetry.space_group_name_H-M   'P 1'
#
loop_
_entity.id
_entity.type
_entity.pdbx_description
1 polymer ?
#
loop_
_entity_poly.entity_id
_entity_poly.type
_entity_poly.pdbx_seq_one_letter_code
_entity_poly.pdbx_strand_id
1 'polypeptide(L)'
;MRALMVSILLVMTGLSGVAGEALAAFTTNSVAVEIRLEAGTGDQATLVGRFTPQPDGDPLHLYAIDHVGETGIPTRLAIAPGEEAAATGALTADKPGEDKVIEDLGGKLRIYPPGPVELRLPIRLPPGEPGGSADVTLHISYMACTEALCLQPARKLPVEVKLPTARSSLATPTAGLSADDVRALLAEQSDALLLQVRTDVARQLDELSQPARIRWRRPSTRVEAEALIAEAHAANQAALVDFTGPSCNVCQNMAKTVFRLKAVIAGWNAQVPIEIDTDAHSDLAQWQQERFKTQNRPLYVRIGPDGTETRWSQPFDPKDEATLAKFLAFLAGTGAGADIGTSSDLGSFLLLALLGGLFTLVMPCTYPMIPFTINFFSKQAASGHRVLPLAAFYAFGIIACFVGLGVVVTGVVGSTLSTVSGSPVTNLVIGALFIVLGLSLLGAFLLRLPSSLENALGGGRSGYIGALVMGLTFAVTAFACTAPFAGSVLAAAVANNTGSAWARAIGGMAIYASVVAVPFFLLAISPGLLARMPKASGWMNEFKIVGGLVEIAAALKFLVISDHHWHWGVFTRTSVVAAWAALALVTAAYIFGRWRTASDEPVAQVGIARVLIGSSTLAVALWLTAGLFGADLAVLESFFPE
;
A
#
# COMPACT_ATOMS: atom_id res chain seq x y z
N MET A 1 29.87 -28.58 -31.90
CA MET A 1 30.98 -29.54 -31.83
C MET A 1 32.25 -28.74 -31.55
N ARG A 2 32.82 -28.88 -30.34
CA ARG A 2 34.20 -28.52 -29.88
C ARG A 2 34.62 -27.03 -30.01
N ALA A 3 34.85 -26.26 -28.95
CA ALA A 3 35.78 -26.40 -27.80
C ALA A 3 37.28 -26.31 -28.16
N LEU A 4 37.94 -25.33 -27.51
CA LEU A 4 39.39 -25.13 -27.25
C LEU A 4 40.35 -24.79 -28.40
N MET A 5 41.11 -23.69 -28.26
CA MET A 5 42.53 -23.76 -27.84
C MET A 5 43.17 -22.38 -27.58
N VAL A 6 43.83 -22.31 -26.43
CA VAL A 6 44.84 -21.34 -25.97
C VAL A 6 46.10 -21.45 -26.83
N SER A 7 46.84 -20.36 -27.07
CA SER A 7 48.31 -20.36 -27.12
C SER A 7 48.91 -18.95 -27.01
N ILE A 8 49.78 -18.82 -26.02
CA ILE A 8 50.72 -17.73 -25.70
C ILE A 8 52.04 -17.98 -26.46
N LEU A 9 52.93 -16.96 -26.55
CA LEU A 9 54.36 -16.88 -26.97
C LEU A 9 54.57 -16.32 -28.40
N LEU A 10 55.52 -15.41 -28.71
CA LEU A 10 56.85 -15.17 -28.13
C LEU A 10 57.46 -13.79 -28.58
N VAL A 11 57.78 -12.93 -27.61
CA VAL A 11 59.05 -12.20 -27.37
C VAL A 11 60.08 -11.99 -28.52
N MET A 12 60.51 -10.74 -28.77
CA MET A 12 61.91 -10.23 -28.64
C MET A 12 62.26 -9.02 -29.54
N THR A 13 63.06 -8.10 -28.95
CA THR A 13 63.82 -6.95 -29.53
C THR A 13 62.99 -5.74 -30.00
N GLY A 14 63.31 -4.48 -29.69
CA GLY A 14 64.41 -3.85 -28.95
C GLY A 14 64.32 -2.33 -29.17
N LEU A 15 64.50 -1.55 -28.11
CA LEU A 15 64.85 -0.12 -28.06
C LEU A 15 64.53 0.75 -29.29
N SER A 16 63.51 1.61 -29.19
CA SER A 16 63.53 3.04 -29.54
C SER A 16 62.17 3.65 -29.22
N GLY A 17 62.11 4.57 -28.27
CA GLY A 17 60.87 5.26 -27.92
C GLY A 17 60.39 6.18 -29.04
N VAL A 18 59.08 6.21 -29.26
CA VAL A 18 58.41 7.36 -29.85
C VAL A 18 57.07 7.52 -29.14
N ALA A 19 56.85 8.69 -28.54
CA ALA A 19 55.53 9.10 -28.11
C ALA A 19 54.55 8.94 -29.30
N GLY A 20 53.58 8.02 -29.18
CA GLY A 20 52.59 7.79 -30.24
C GLY A 20 52.25 6.34 -30.59
N GLU A 21 52.94 5.34 -30.02
CA GLU A 21 52.59 3.92 -30.25
C GLU A 21 51.39 3.47 -29.37
N ALA A 22 50.54 2.60 -29.91
CA ALA A 22 49.33 2.13 -29.24
C ALA A 22 49.67 1.16 -28.09
N LEU A 23 49.32 1.54 -26.86
CA LEU A 23 49.45 0.70 -25.67
C LEU A 23 48.48 -0.48 -25.69
N ALA A 24 47.28 -0.27 -26.26
CA ALA A 24 46.29 -1.31 -26.48
C ALA A 24 45.36 -0.88 -27.62
N ALA A 25 44.94 -1.83 -28.46
CA ALA A 25 43.95 -1.62 -29.51
C ALA A 25 43.02 -2.84 -29.60
N PHE A 26 41.72 -2.61 -29.60
CA PHE A 26 40.71 -3.67 -29.71
C PHE A 26 39.39 -3.13 -30.28
N THR A 27 38.54 -4.03 -30.75
CA THR A 27 37.20 -3.69 -31.26
C THR A 27 36.16 -4.54 -30.55
N THR A 28 35.22 -3.87 -29.88
CA THR A 28 34.12 -4.52 -29.15
C THR A 28 32.86 -3.68 -29.33
N ASN A 29 31.68 -4.32 -29.43
CA ASN A 29 30.39 -3.65 -29.57
C ASN A 29 30.35 -2.56 -30.65
N SER A 30 30.98 -2.84 -31.81
CA SER A 30 31.07 -1.94 -32.97
C SER A 30 31.77 -0.60 -32.71
N VAL A 31 32.67 -0.54 -31.73
CA VAL A 31 33.57 0.61 -31.50
C VAL A 31 35.01 0.09 -31.44
N ALA A 32 35.86 0.63 -32.31
CA ALA A 32 37.30 0.42 -32.24
C ALA A 32 37.91 1.39 -31.23
N VAL A 33 38.59 0.86 -30.21
CA VAL A 33 39.22 1.62 -29.14
C VAL A 33 40.72 1.46 -29.23
N GLU A 34 41.44 2.58 -29.25
CA GLU A 34 42.89 2.64 -29.27
C GLU A 34 43.39 3.53 -28.12
N ILE A 35 44.32 3.02 -27.32
CA ILE A 35 44.89 3.71 -26.17
C ILE A 35 46.34 4.04 -26.46
N ARG A 36 46.74 5.28 -26.27
CA ARG A 36 48.12 5.77 -26.45
C ARG A 36 48.55 6.57 -25.21
N LEU A 37 49.85 6.70 -25.05
CA LEU A 37 50.45 7.54 -24.01
C LEU A 37 51.20 8.70 -24.65
N GLU A 38 50.85 9.91 -24.24
CA GLU A 38 51.62 11.10 -24.54
C GLU A 38 52.50 11.45 -23.34
N ALA A 39 53.81 11.51 -23.55
CA ALA A 39 54.77 11.84 -22.50
C ALA A 39 54.62 13.30 -22.06
N GLY A 40 54.58 13.54 -20.75
CA GLY A 40 54.62 14.87 -20.15
C GLY A 40 55.99 15.17 -19.53
N THR A 41 56.04 16.18 -18.65
CA THR A 41 57.26 16.57 -17.93
C THR A 41 57.37 15.82 -16.60
N GLY A 42 58.50 15.14 -16.36
CA GLY A 42 58.78 14.47 -15.08
C GLY A 42 57.99 13.18 -14.90
N ASP A 43 57.19 13.09 -13.83
CA ASP A 43 56.33 11.94 -13.51
C ASP A 43 54.91 12.06 -14.10
N GLN A 44 54.63 13.12 -14.87
CA GLN A 44 53.33 13.36 -15.49
C GLN A 44 53.29 12.83 -16.93
N ALA A 45 52.19 12.19 -17.30
CA ALA A 45 51.89 11.78 -18.67
C ALA A 45 50.38 11.93 -18.94
N THR A 46 49.96 11.85 -20.20
CA THR A 46 48.53 11.88 -20.56
C THR A 46 48.15 10.60 -21.29
N LEU A 47 47.16 9.87 -20.77
CA LEU A 47 46.54 8.77 -21.48
C LEU A 47 45.52 9.30 -22.48
N VAL A 48 45.62 8.86 -23.72
CA VAL A 48 44.72 9.25 -24.81
C VAL A 48 43.99 8.02 -25.31
N GLY A 49 42.67 7.98 -25.15
CA GLY A 49 41.80 6.92 -25.67
C GLY A 49 41.00 7.41 -26.87
N ARG A 50 41.24 6.86 -28.05
CA ARG A 50 40.50 7.15 -29.28
C ARG A 50 39.40 6.10 -29.48
N PHE A 51 38.15 6.55 -29.50
CA PHE A 51 36.95 5.72 -29.69
C PHE A 51 36.39 5.99 -31.08
N THR A 52 36.43 4.99 -31.96
CA THR A 52 35.97 5.11 -33.35
C THR A 52 34.78 4.19 -33.58
N PRO A 53 33.55 4.73 -33.63
CA PRO A 53 32.37 3.94 -34.01
C PRO A 53 32.53 3.38 -35.42
N GLN A 54 32.25 2.08 -35.58
CA GLN A 54 32.27 1.37 -36.86
C GLN A 54 30.83 0.97 -37.21
N PRO A 55 30.07 1.84 -37.90
CA PRO A 55 28.68 1.54 -38.24
C PRO A 55 28.59 0.42 -39.29
N ASP A 56 27.65 -0.50 -39.09
CA ASP A 56 27.23 -1.49 -40.09
C ASP A 56 25.83 -1.08 -40.60
N GLY A 57 25.80 0.00 -41.39
CA GLY A 57 24.56 0.68 -41.82
C GLY A 57 24.44 2.10 -41.25
N ASP A 58 23.51 2.31 -40.33
CA ASP A 58 23.17 3.63 -39.78
C ASP A 58 24.32 4.28 -38.98
N PRO A 59 24.47 5.62 -39.00
CA PRO A 59 25.54 6.31 -38.30
C PRO A 59 25.42 6.14 -36.79
N LEU A 60 26.48 5.62 -36.17
CA LEU A 60 26.58 5.46 -34.72
C LEU A 60 27.11 6.73 -34.05
N HIS A 61 26.54 7.07 -32.90
CA HIS A 61 27.03 8.10 -32.00
C HIS A 61 27.39 7.52 -30.64
N LEU A 62 28.28 8.21 -29.91
CA LEU A 62 28.69 7.86 -28.55
C LEU A 62 28.14 8.90 -27.57
N TYR A 63 27.88 8.49 -26.33
CA TYR A 63 27.48 9.42 -25.28
C TYR A 63 28.67 10.22 -24.75
N ALA A 64 28.42 11.50 -24.49
CA ALA A 64 29.43 12.43 -24.00
C ALA A 64 29.84 12.16 -22.55
N ILE A 65 31.06 12.58 -22.15
CA ILE A 65 31.57 12.43 -20.77
C ILE A 65 30.65 13.07 -19.72
N ASP A 66 29.93 14.12 -20.09
CA ASP A 66 29.02 14.94 -19.28
C ASP A 66 27.55 14.53 -19.43
N HIS A 67 27.25 13.38 -20.06
CA HIS A 67 25.87 12.93 -20.23
C HIS A 67 25.20 12.60 -18.88
N VAL A 68 24.06 13.26 -18.64
CA VAL A 68 23.17 13.05 -17.48
C VAL A 68 21.78 12.70 -18.02
N GLY A 69 21.47 11.41 -18.11
CA GLY A 69 20.20 10.90 -18.61
C GLY A 69 19.92 9.49 -18.09
N GLU A 70 18.64 9.08 -18.05
CA GLU A 70 18.24 7.73 -17.62
C GLU A 70 18.64 6.65 -18.66
N THR A 71 18.91 7.02 -19.92
CA THR A 71 19.26 6.15 -21.04
C THR A 71 20.62 6.50 -21.64
N GLY A 72 21.50 5.49 -21.80
CA GLY A 72 22.85 5.67 -22.36
C GLY A 72 23.98 5.54 -21.32
N ILE A 73 25.20 5.24 -21.77
CA ILE A 73 26.39 5.19 -20.90
C ILE A 73 27.45 6.14 -21.44
N PRO A 74 27.90 7.11 -20.64
CA PRO A 74 28.92 8.06 -21.05
C PRO A 74 30.24 7.34 -21.39
N THR A 75 30.91 7.81 -22.43
CA THR A 75 32.24 7.32 -22.80
C THR A 75 33.23 7.75 -21.71
N ARG A 76 33.88 6.79 -21.04
CA ARG A 76 34.80 7.04 -19.92
C ARG A 76 36.09 6.22 -20.05
N LEU A 77 37.20 6.84 -19.66
CA LEU A 77 38.52 6.25 -19.51
C LEU A 77 39.00 6.54 -18.09
N ALA A 78 39.29 5.51 -17.29
CA ALA A 78 39.77 5.65 -15.92
C ALA A 78 40.81 4.57 -15.57
N ILE A 79 41.68 4.86 -14.62
CA ILE A 79 42.58 3.85 -14.03
C ILE A 79 41.80 3.03 -12.99
N ALA A 80 42.03 1.73 -12.91
CA ALA A 80 41.42 0.87 -11.91
C ALA A 80 41.84 1.28 -10.48
N PRO A 81 40.94 1.16 -9.49
CA PRO A 81 41.25 1.51 -8.12
C PRO A 81 42.31 0.57 -7.54
N GLY A 82 43.34 1.14 -6.90
CA GLY A 82 44.43 0.37 -6.27
C GLY A 82 45.70 0.22 -7.11
N GLU A 83 45.70 0.73 -8.33
CA GLU A 83 46.90 0.80 -9.18
C GLU A 83 47.88 1.87 -8.71
N GLU A 84 49.18 1.67 -8.96
CA GLU A 84 50.23 2.63 -8.56
C GLU A 84 50.24 3.90 -9.43
N ALA A 85 49.62 3.85 -10.62
CA ALA A 85 49.35 5.01 -11.45
C ALA A 85 48.07 5.71 -10.98
N ALA A 86 48.08 7.05 -10.93
CA ALA A 86 46.96 7.83 -10.44
C ALA A 86 46.56 8.94 -11.42
N ALA A 87 45.26 9.18 -11.61
CA ALA A 87 44.78 10.33 -12.36
C ALA A 87 45.08 11.63 -11.60
N THR A 88 45.69 12.59 -12.27
CA THR A 88 46.09 13.88 -11.68
C THR A 88 45.16 15.04 -12.05
N GLY A 89 44.18 14.81 -12.93
CA GLY A 89 43.20 15.80 -13.36
C GLY A 89 41.95 15.18 -13.98
N ALA A 90 41.04 16.04 -14.43
CA ALA A 90 39.77 15.63 -15.01
C ALA A 90 39.93 15.04 -16.42
N LEU A 91 39.09 14.07 -16.76
CA LEU A 91 38.96 13.53 -18.11
C LEU A 91 38.37 14.60 -19.04
N THR A 92 39.02 14.85 -20.17
CA THR A 92 38.57 15.82 -21.18
C THR A 92 38.37 15.13 -22.52
N ALA A 93 37.53 15.70 -23.39
CA ALA A 93 37.29 15.19 -24.74
C ALA A 93 37.75 16.20 -25.78
N ASP A 94 38.18 15.73 -26.96
CA ASP A 94 38.57 16.57 -28.10
C ASP A 94 37.40 17.39 -28.67
N LYS A 95 36.18 16.89 -28.54
CA LYS A 95 34.94 17.51 -28.99
C LYS A 95 33.98 17.75 -27.83
N PRO A 96 33.21 18.85 -27.83
CA PRO A 96 32.13 19.04 -26.86
C PRO A 96 30.98 18.07 -27.14
N GLY A 97 30.25 17.68 -26.09
CA GLY A 97 28.96 17.01 -26.26
C GLY A 97 27.93 17.96 -26.89
N GLU A 98 27.02 17.40 -27.69
CA GLU A 98 25.88 18.09 -28.28
C GLU A 98 24.58 17.52 -27.71
N ASP A 99 23.60 18.40 -27.54
CA ASP A 99 22.25 18.01 -27.09
C ASP A 99 21.43 17.59 -28.32
N LYS A 100 21.10 16.31 -28.43
CA LYS A 100 20.21 15.80 -29.48
C LYS A 100 18.97 15.19 -28.86
N VAL A 101 17.80 15.64 -29.31
CA VAL A 101 16.52 15.03 -28.91
C VAL A 101 16.25 13.85 -29.84
N ILE A 102 16.15 12.66 -29.27
CA ILE A 102 15.80 11.45 -30.01
C ILE A 102 14.53 10.88 -29.37
N GLU A 103 13.40 11.04 -30.07
CA GLU A 103 12.06 10.76 -29.56
C GLU A 103 11.91 9.28 -29.15
N ASP A 104 12.47 8.35 -29.93
CA ASP A 104 12.39 6.91 -29.69
C ASP A 104 13.24 6.42 -28.50
N LEU A 105 14.25 7.18 -28.07
CA LEU A 105 15.18 6.82 -26.99
C LEU A 105 14.94 7.60 -25.68
N GLY A 106 13.80 8.28 -25.56
CA GLY A 106 13.35 8.87 -24.30
C GLY A 106 13.82 10.30 -24.04
N GLY A 107 14.11 11.09 -25.08
CA GLY A 107 14.25 12.55 -24.97
C GLY A 107 15.65 13.11 -25.26
N LYS A 108 16.03 14.16 -24.52
CA LYS A 108 17.22 14.98 -24.79
C LYS A 108 18.50 14.28 -24.31
N LEU A 109 19.29 13.75 -25.26
CA LEU A 109 20.54 13.03 -25.01
C LEU A 109 21.75 13.93 -25.27
N ARG A 110 22.83 13.71 -24.50
CA ARG A 110 24.10 14.43 -24.63
C ARG A 110 25.11 13.51 -25.31
N ILE A 111 25.37 13.73 -26.59
CA ILE A 111 26.11 12.80 -27.45
C ILE A 111 27.24 13.51 -28.20
N TYR A 112 28.26 12.77 -28.59
CA TYR A 112 29.26 13.28 -29.51
C TYR A 112 28.76 13.21 -30.96
N PRO A 113 29.20 14.14 -31.83
CA PRO A 113 28.96 14.04 -33.26
C PRO A 113 29.45 12.70 -33.83
N PRO A 114 28.76 12.11 -34.83
CA PRO A 114 29.21 10.87 -35.46
C PRO A 114 30.66 10.96 -35.94
N GLY A 115 31.47 9.96 -35.59
CA GLY A 115 32.90 9.90 -35.92
C GLY A 115 33.78 9.60 -34.71
N PRO A 116 35.11 9.62 -34.90
CA PRO A 116 36.06 9.31 -33.82
C PRO A 116 36.06 10.41 -32.75
N VAL A 117 36.16 10.01 -31.49
CA VAL A 117 36.26 10.88 -30.31
C VAL A 117 37.50 10.49 -29.51
N GLU A 118 38.27 11.47 -29.06
CA GLU A 118 39.46 11.28 -28.26
C GLU A 118 39.27 11.80 -26.84
N LEU A 119 39.49 10.92 -25.85
CA LEU A 119 39.47 11.28 -24.44
C LEU A 119 40.89 11.37 -23.89
N ARG A 120 41.18 12.41 -23.13
CA ARG A 120 42.50 12.73 -22.59
C ARG A 120 42.44 12.77 -21.06
N LEU A 121 43.22 11.89 -20.42
CA LEU A 121 43.31 11.76 -18.97
C LEU A 121 44.75 12.06 -18.51
N PRO A 122 45.00 13.17 -17.81
CA PRO A 122 46.30 13.41 -17.19
C PRO A 122 46.52 12.45 -16.01
N ILE A 123 47.69 11.82 -15.99
CA ILE A 123 48.06 10.79 -15.02
C ILE A 123 49.47 11.02 -14.47
N ARG A 124 49.70 10.53 -13.25
CA ARG A 124 51.02 10.30 -12.69
C ARG A 124 51.45 8.88 -13.01
N LEU A 125 52.66 8.75 -13.55
CA LEU A 125 53.28 7.46 -13.85
C LEU A 125 53.64 6.70 -12.56
N PRO A 126 53.64 5.35 -12.59
CA PRO A 126 54.01 4.54 -11.46
C PRO A 126 55.47 4.78 -11.05
N PRO A 127 55.78 4.75 -9.74
CA PRO A 127 57.14 5.00 -9.24
C PRO A 127 58.07 3.83 -9.59
N GLY A 128 59.24 4.11 -10.16
CA GLY A 128 60.24 3.06 -10.45
C GLY A 128 61.49 3.57 -11.15
N GLU A 129 62.37 2.64 -11.55
CA GLU A 129 63.59 3.02 -12.27
C GLU A 129 63.27 3.54 -13.68
N PRO A 130 63.95 4.61 -14.15
CA PRO A 130 63.77 5.10 -15.51
C PRO A 130 64.11 4.02 -16.54
N GLY A 131 63.14 3.65 -17.38
CA GLY A 131 63.27 2.58 -18.38
C GLY A 131 62.57 1.27 -18.01
N GLY A 132 61.98 1.17 -16.81
CA GLY A 132 61.06 0.10 -16.44
C GLY A 132 59.64 0.30 -16.97
N SER A 133 58.85 -0.77 -17.01
CA SER A 133 57.41 -0.74 -17.33
C SER A 133 56.62 -1.48 -16.26
N ALA A 134 55.52 -0.90 -15.80
CA ALA A 134 54.56 -1.55 -14.90
C ALA A 134 53.26 -1.87 -15.64
N ASP A 135 52.66 -3.01 -15.33
CA ASP A 135 51.33 -3.38 -15.82
C ASP A 135 50.28 -2.62 -14.99
N VAL A 136 49.38 -1.91 -15.68
CA VAL A 136 48.32 -1.10 -15.06
C VAL A 136 47.00 -1.42 -15.72
N THR A 137 45.96 -1.65 -14.93
CA THR A 137 44.62 -1.93 -15.43
C THR A 137 43.81 -0.65 -15.62
N LEU A 138 43.23 -0.46 -16.80
CA LEU A 138 42.29 0.62 -17.11
C LEU A 138 40.86 0.10 -17.14
N HIS A 139 39.90 0.91 -16.68
CA HIS A 139 38.48 0.67 -16.86
C HIS A 139 37.92 1.60 -17.93
N ILE A 140 37.39 0.99 -18.98
CA ILE A 140 36.81 1.70 -20.13
C ILE A 140 35.30 1.45 -20.16
N SER A 141 34.51 2.50 -20.36
CA SER A 141 33.06 2.38 -20.54
C SER A 141 32.61 3.18 -21.75
N TYR A 142 31.72 2.63 -22.56
CA TYR A 142 31.10 3.34 -23.68
C TYR A 142 29.84 2.62 -24.14
N MET A 143 28.98 3.35 -24.85
CA MET A 143 27.80 2.80 -25.50
C MET A 143 27.59 3.54 -26.81
N ALA A 144 27.42 2.77 -27.89
CA ALA A 144 27.14 3.29 -29.21
C ALA A 144 25.66 3.09 -29.55
N CYS A 145 25.03 4.12 -30.08
CA CYS A 145 23.62 4.09 -30.47
C CYS A 145 23.43 4.64 -31.88
N THR A 146 22.41 4.09 -32.55
CA THR A 146 21.76 4.70 -33.71
C THR A 146 20.63 5.62 -33.22
N GLU A 147 19.89 6.25 -34.13
CA GLU A 147 18.74 7.08 -33.76
C GLU A 147 17.55 6.26 -33.23
N ALA A 148 17.48 4.96 -33.48
CA ALA A 148 16.37 4.11 -33.06
C ALA A 148 16.76 3.04 -32.03
N LEU A 149 18.02 2.60 -32.03
CA LEU A 149 18.48 1.45 -31.24
C LEU A 149 19.89 1.63 -30.71
N CYS A 150 20.08 1.28 -29.44
CA CYS A 150 21.39 1.23 -28.81
C CYS A 150 22.00 -0.17 -28.80
N LEU A 151 23.30 -0.24 -29.08
CA LEU A 151 24.08 -1.47 -28.99
C LEU A 151 24.38 -1.83 -27.53
N GLN A 152 24.76 -3.09 -27.28
CA GLN A 152 25.14 -3.54 -25.95
C GLN A 152 26.31 -2.69 -25.41
N PRO A 153 26.20 -2.12 -24.21
CA PRO A 153 27.23 -1.26 -23.67
C PRO A 153 28.46 -2.04 -23.18
N ALA A 154 29.65 -1.44 -23.33
CA ALA A 154 30.84 -1.86 -22.58
C ALA A 154 30.84 -1.13 -21.23
N ARG A 155 30.73 -1.86 -20.11
CA ARG A 155 30.74 -1.29 -18.75
C ARG A 155 31.99 -1.75 -17.99
N LYS A 156 32.83 -0.79 -17.57
CA LYS A 156 34.07 -1.04 -16.81
C LYS A 156 34.90 -2.19 -17.41
N LEU A 157 35.06 -2.21 -18.73
CA LEU A 157 35.87 -3.20 -19.42
C LEU A 157 37.32 -3.05 -18.95
N PRO A 158 37.92 -4.07 -18.31
CA PRO A 158 39.31 -4.02 -17.87
C PRO A 158 40.23 -4.16 -19.08
N VAL A 159 41.20 -3.25 -19.21
CA VAL A 159 42.22 -3.27 -20.26
C VAL A 159 43.58 -3.09 -19.59
N GLU A 160 44.41 -4.12 -19.65
CA GLU A 160 45.76 -4.08 -19.13
C GLU A 160 46.69 -3.36 -20.11
N VAL A 161 47.44 -2.38 -19.62
CA VAL A 161 48.43 -1.62 -20.41
C VAL A 161 49.75 -1.54 -19.68
N LYS A 162 50.85 -1.46 -20.43
CA LYS A 162 52.19 -1.27 -19.88
C LYS A 162 52.57 0.20 -19.86
N LEU A 163 52.72 0.78 -18.67
CA LEU A 163 53.13 2.18 -18.49
C LEU A 163 54.59 2.28 -18.07
N PRO A 164 55.36 3.27 -18.56
CA PRO A 164 56.73 3.50 -18.13
C PRO A 164 56.77 4.00 -16.68
N THR A 165 57.80 3.60 -15.92
CA THR A 165 58.01 4.06 -14.54
C THR A 165 58.85 5.33 -14.46
N ALA A 166 58.58 6.20 -13.48
CA ALA A 166 59.30 7.46 -13.26
C ALA A 166 59.81 7.61 -11.81
N ARG A 167 60.90 8.37 -11.61
CA ARG A 167 61.40 8.69 -10.25
C ARG A 167 60.46 9.68 -9.55
N SER A 168 59.98 9.30 -8.37
CA SER A 168 59.17 10.16 -7.49
C SER A 168 60.00 11.34 -6.97
N SER A 169 59.53 12.57 -7.15
CA SER A 169 60.13 13.78 -6.57
C SER A 169 59.34 14.23 -5.34
N LEU A 170 59.78 13.87 -4.13
CA LEU A 170 59.27 14.44 -2.89
C LEU A 170 60.43 15.05 -2.10
N ALA A 171 60.41 16.38 -1.95
CA ALA A 171 61.32 17.16 -1.12
C ALA A 171 60.76 17.29 0.31
N THR A 172 61.62 17.20 1.32
CA THR A 172 61.28 17.26 2.76
C THR A 172 61.73 18.59 3.38
N PRO A 173 60.99 19.19 4.33
CA PRO A 173 61.56 20.24 5.18
C PRO A 173 61.44 19.96 6.71
N THR A 174 62.29 20.65 7.49
CA THR A 174 62.39 20.58 8.96
C THR A 174 62.27 21.97 9.59
N ALA A 175 61.46 22.04 10.66
CA ALA A 175 61.50 22.88 11.88
C ALA A 175 61.41 24.43 11.83
N GLY A 176 60.34 24.90 12.48
CA GLY A 176 60.02 26.28 12.88
C GLY A 176 58.54 26.51 12.54
N LEU A 177 57.61 26.34 13.51
CA LEU A 177 56.17 26.05 13.31
C LEU A 177 55.75 26.26 11.86
N SER A 178 56.00 25.21 11.09
CA SER A 178 56.10 25.35 9.66
C SER A 178 54.69 25.47 9.11
N ALA A 179 54.57 25.93 7.87
CA ALA A 179 53.32 25.79 7.15
C ALA A 179 52.82 24.34 7.18
N ASP A 180 53.67 23.33 7.44
CA ASP A 180 53.29 21.93 7.62
C ASP A 180 52.66 21.62 8.97
N ASP A 181 52.98 22.34 10.05
CA ASP A 181 52.31 22.17 11.36
C ASP A 181 50.94 22.86 11.37
N VAL A 182 50.83 24.03 10.73
CA VAL A 182 49.54 24.70 10.48
C VAL A 182 48.72 23.93 9.44
N ARG A 183 49.36 23.36 8.40
CA ARG A 183 48.71 22.44 7.46
C ARG A 183 48.37 21.12 8.10
N ALA A 184 49.07 20.61 9.12
CA ALA A 184 48.70 19.38 9.81
C ALA A 184 47.47 19.61 10.69
N LEU A 185 47.40 20.74 11.42
CA LEU A 185 46.20 21.13 12.17
C LEU A 185 45.01 21.47 11.26
N LEU A 186 45.25 22.16 10.14
CA LEU A 186 44.24 22.39 9.10
C LEU A 186 43.89 21.09 8.35
N ALA A 187 44.83 20.16 8.16
CA ALA A 187 44.62 18.86 7.51
C ALA A 187 43.81 17.95 8.41
N GLU A 188 44.08 17.92 9.72
CA GLU A 188 43.31 17.15 10.70
C GLU A 188 41.89 17.72 10.87
N GLN A 189 41.73 19.05 10.90
CA GLN A 189 40.40 19.67 10.82
C GLN A 189 39.74 19.47 9.45
N SER A 190 40.49 19.50 8.34
CA SER A 190 39.94 19.33 6.99
C SER A 190 39.64 17.88 6.64
N ASP A 191 40.34 16.91 7.21
CA ASP A 191 40.09 15.47 7.04
C ASP A 191 38.91 15.07 7.91
N ALA A 192 38.78 15.62 9.13
CA ALA A 192 37.56 15.50 9.90
C ALA A 192 36.36 16.15 9.18
N LEU A 193 36.54 17.34 8.61
CA LEU A 193 35.50 18.05 7.84
C LEU A 193 35.20 17.36 6.50
N LEU A 194 36.20 16.84 5.78
CA LEU A 194 36.04 16.10 4.53
C LEU A 194 35.46 14.72 4.77
N LEU A 195 35.76 14.07 5.90
CA LEU A 195 35.09 12.85 6.32
C LEU A 195 33.64 13.16 6.64
N GLN A 196 33.35 14.25 7.35
CA GLN A 196 31.99 14.68 7.66
C GLN A 196 31.20 15.05 6.39
N VAL A 197 31.79 15.81 5.47
CA VAL A 197 31.23 16.15 4.15
C VAL A 197 31.08 14.91 3.28
N ARG A 198 32.05 14.00 3.23
CA ARG A 198 31.94 12.74 2.47
C ARG A 198 30.85 11.85 3.05
N THR A 199 30.68 11.83 4.37
CA THR A 199 29.61 11.08 5.04
C THR A 199 28.25 11.71 4.76
N ASP A 200 28.15 13.05 4.79
CA ASP A 200 26.92 13.78 4.45
C ASP A 200 26.57 13.69 2.95
N VAL A 201 27.55 13.77 2.06
CA VAL A 201 27.37 13.62 0.61
C VAL A 201 27.03 12.17 0.27
N ALA A 202 27.65 11.18 0.91
CA ALA A 202 27.27 9.77 0.75
C ALA A 202 25.85 9.50 1.27
N ARG A 203 25.47 10.10 2.40
CA ARG A 203 24.09 10.07 2.93
C ARG A 203 23.10 10.73 1.96
N GLN A 204 23.44 11.87 1.39
CA GLN A 204 22.61 12.57 0.40
C GLN A 204 22.52 11.81 -0.93
N LEU A 205 23.61 11.19 -1.39
CA LEU A 205 23.60 10.35 -2.59
C LEU A 205 22.78 9.07 -2.36
N ASP A 206 22.88 8.44 -1.18
CA ASP A 206 22.07 7.28 -0.83
C ASP A 206 20.58 7.65 -0.80
N GLU A 207 20.24 8.78 -0.17
CA GLU A 207 18.90 9.38 -0.16
C GLU A 207 18.33 9.71 -1.55
N LEU A 208 19.18 10.00 -2.54
CA LEU A 208 18.79 10.31 -3.92
C LEU A 208 18.73 9.07 -4.82
N SER A 209 19.42 7.99 -4.44
CA SER A 209 19.55 6.76 -5.24
C SER A 209 18.48 5.70 -4.94
N GLN A 210 17.80 5.81 -3.79
CA GLN A 210 16.68 4.93 -3.46
C GLN A 210 15.48 5.24 -4.36
N PRO A 211 14.65 4.25 -4.76
CA PRO A 211 13.39 4.53 -5.44
C PRO A 211 12.64 5.54 -4.58
N ALA A 212 12.20 6.66 -5.16
CA ALA A 212 11.61 7.76 -4.41
C ALA A 212 10.52 7.17 -3.48
N ARG A 213 10.82 7.11 -2.18
CA ARG A 213 9.92 6.63 -1.14
C ARG A 213 9.57 7.82 -0.28
N ILE A 214 8.38 7.77 0.31
CA ILE A 214 8.00 8.75 1.30
C ILE A 214 8.89 8.56 2.53
N ARG A 215 9.49 9.64 3.03
CA ARG A 215 10.45 9.63 4.16
C ARG A 215 9.74 9.60 5.51
N TRP A 216 8.93 8.57 5.74
CA TRP A 216 8.06 8.46 6.91
C TRP A 216 8.79 8.62 8.26
N ARG A 217 8.26 9.52 9.11
CA ARG A 217 8.53 9.56 10.55
C ARG A 217 7.44 8.74 11.26
N ARG A 218 7.80 7.72 12.04
CA ARG A 218 6.85 6.82 12.70
C ARG A 218 6.91 6.96 14.22
N PRO A 219 6.17 7.91 14.81
CA PRO A 219 6.13 8.04 16.25
C PRO A 219 5.40 6.84 16.87
N SER A 220 5.87 6.43 18.04
CA SER A 220 5.27 5.34 18.84
C SER A 220 4.40 5.86 19.97
N THR A 221 4.47 7.16 20.27
CA THR A 221 3.72 7.80 21.35
C THR A 221 3.17 9.15 20.93
N ARG A 222 2.10 9.60 21.60
CA ARG A 222 1.53 10.94 21.40
C ARG A 222 2.55 12.08 21.51
N VAL A 223 3.42 12.01 22.52
CA VAL A 223 4.41 13.07 22.79
C VAL A 223 5.38 13.21 21.63
N GLU A 224 5.79 12.08 21.05
CA GLU A 224 6.68 12.04 19.88
C GLU A 224 5.97 12.58 18.63
N ALA A 225 4.70 12.24 18.42
CA ALA A 225 3.91 12.76 17.31
C ALA A 225 3.73 14.29 17.41
N GLU A 226 3.40 14.81 18.60
CA GLU A 226 3.27 16.25 18.84
C GLU A 226 4.61 16.98 18.71
N ALA A 227 5.72 16.36 19.14
CA ALA A 227 7.06 16.91 18.97
C ALA A 227 7.46 17.05 17.49
N LEU A 228 7.16 16.04 16.65
CA LEU A 228 7.43 16.10 15.21
C LEU A 228 6.62 17.20 14.51
N ILE A 229 5.37 17.41 14.91
CA ILE A 229 4.53 18.50 14.40
C ILE A 229 5.10 19.85 14.84
N ALA A 230 5.53 19.97 16.09
CA ALA A 230 6.15 21.19 16.62
C ALA A 230 7.50 21.49 15.93
N GLU A 231 8.30 20.47 15.62
CA GLU A 231 9.55 20.58 14.87
C GLU A 231 9.29 21.10 13.45
N ALA A 232 8.29 20.54 12.75
CA ALA A 232 7.89 21.00 11.42
C ALA A 232 7.48 22.49 11.44
N HIS A 233 6.67 22.88 12.42
CA HIS A 233 6.24 24.27 12.58
C HIS A 233 7.43 25.19 12.91
N ALA A 234 8.36 24.76 13.78
CA ALA A 234 9.56 25.52 14.10
C ALA A 234 10.50 25.69 12.88
N ALA A 235 10.51 24.71 11.97
CA ALA A 235 11.23 24.75 10.71
C ALA A 235 10.49 25.51 9.59
N ASN A 236 9.31 26.10 9.88
CA ASN A 236 8.43 26.75 8.90
C ASN A 236 8.04 25.82 7.73
N GLN A 237 7.86 24.53 8.04
CA GLN A 237 7.40 23.48 7.12
C GLN A 237 6.01 23.00 7.53
N ALA A 238 5.23 22.50 6.56
CA ALA A 238 3.97 21.83 6.86
C ALA A 238 4.24 20.43 7.41
N ALA A 239 3.44 19.99 8.37
CA ALA A 239 3.40 18.59 8.81
C ALA A 239 2.24 17.87 8.11
N LEU A 240 2.51 16.70 7.54
CA LEU A 240 1.49 15.88 6.90
C LEU A 240 1.41 14.54 7.62
N VAL A 241 0.28 14.30 8.28
CA VAL A 241 0.06 13.17 9.16
C VAL A 241 -0.86 12.17 8.49
N ASP A 242 -0.39 10.94 8.29
CA ASP A 242 -1.15 9.77 7.84
C ASP A 242 -1.56 8.92 9.04
N PHE A 243 -2.86 8.72 9.24
CA PHE A 243 -3.39 7.75 10.18
C PHE A 243 -3.76 6.45 9.46
N THR A 244 -2.98 5.41 9.74
CA THR A 244 -3.04 4.10 9.08
C THR A 244 -3.03 2.95 10.11
N GLY A 245 -2.98 1.71 9.61
CA GLY A 245 -2.86 0.48 10.40
C GLY A 245 -3.04 -0.79 9.55
N PRO A 246 -2.51 -1.96 9.96
CA PRO A 246 -2.65 -3.22 9.23
C PRO A 246 -4.11 -3.65 9.00
N SER A 247 -5.03 -3.33 9.92
CA SER A 247 -6.46 -3.63 9.78
C SER A 247 -7.18 -2.69 8.80
N CYS A 248 -6.57 -1.55 8.43
CA CYS A 248 -7.13 -0.60 7.47
C CYS A 248 -6.80 -0.99 6.03
N ASN A 249 -7.64 -1.84 5.45
CA ASN A 249 -7.41 -2.36 4.11
C ASN A 249 -7.40 -1.27 3.00
N VAL A 250 -8.18 -0.20 3.19
CA VAL A 250 -8.20 0.95 2.28
C VAL A 250 -6.88 1.72 2.33
N CYS A 251 -6.30 1.88 3.53
CA CYS A 251 -4.99 2.49 3.72
C CYS A 251 -3.90 1.66 3.03
N GLN A 252 -3.92 0.34 3.22
CA GLN A 252 -2.97 -0.57 2.56
C GLN A 252 -3.08 -0.50 1.03
N ASN A 253 -4.30 -0.40 0.50
CA ASN A 253 -4.49 -0.24 -0.94
C ASN A 253 -3.92 1.09 -1.46
N MET A 254 -4.16 2.21 -0.77
CA MET A 254 -3.58 3.51 -1.14
C MET A 254 -2.05 3.52 -1.06
N ALA A 255 -1.47 2.86 -0.06
CA ALA A 255 -0.02 2.70 0.08
C ALA A 255 0.60 1.92 -1.11
N LYS A 256 -0.11 0.91 -1.63
CA LYS A 256 0.34 0.10 -2.79
C LYS A 256 0.14 0.78 -4.13
N THR A 257 -0.85 1.66 -4.25
CA THR A 257 -1.25 2.26 -5.52
C THR A 257 -0.84 3.74 -5.59
N VAL A 258 -1.56 4.60 -4.86
CA VAL A 258 -1.43 6.06 -4.89
C VAL A 258 -0.05 6.52 -4.38
N PHE A 259 0.46 5.93 -3.30
CA PHE A 259 1.72 6.38 -2.66
C PHE A 259 2.99 5.93 -3.39
N ARG A 260 2.83 5.19 -4.49
CA ARG A 260 3.93 4.85 -5.40
C ARG A 260 4.06 5.82 -6.58
N LEU A 261 3.10 6.73 -6.76
CA LEU A 261 3.14 7.73 -7.83
C LEU A 261 4.20 8.79 -7.51
N LYS A 262 5.10 9.07 -8.46
CA LYS A 262 6.19 10.05 -8.30
C LYS A 262 5.69 11.42 -7.82
N ALA A 263 4.56 11.89 -8.37
CA ALA A 263 3.96 13.17 -7.99
C ALA A 263 3.47 13.19 -6.53
N VAL A 264 2.91 12.08 -6.06
CA VAL A 264 2.45 11.94 -4.67
C VAL A 264 3.64 11.86 -3.72
N ILE A 265 4.66 11.07 -4.06
CA ILE A 265 5.90 10.97 -3.26
C ILE A 265 6.59 12.34 -3.11
N ALA A 266 6.68 13.10 -4.20
CA ALA A 266 7.22 14.45 -4.17
C ALA A 266 6.38 15.38 -3.27
N GLY A 267 5.04 15.29 -3.35
CA GLY A 267 4.14 16.06 -2.50
C GLY A 267 4.29 15.76 -1.00
N TRP A 268 4.44 14.49 -0.62
CA TRP A 268 4.71 14.08 0.77
C TRP A 268 6.10 14.53 1.26
N ASN A 269 7.13 14.34 0.44
CA ASN A 269 8.52 14.67 0.80
C ASN A 269 8.81 16.18 0.75
N ALA A 270 7.91 17.00 0.19
CA ALA A 270 7.99 18.47 0.27
C ALA A 270 7.60 19.01 1.67
N GLN A 271 7.11 18.14 2.55
CA GLN A 271 6.62 18.45 3.90
C GLN A 271 7.27 17.50 4.91
N VAL A 272 6.86 17.52 6.17
CA VAL A 272 7.26 16.52 7.18
C VAL A 272 6.25 15.36 7.17
N PRO A 273 6.53 14.23 6.50
CA PRO A 273 5.61 13.09 6.44
C PRO A 273 5.66 12.28 7.75
N ILE A 274 4.54 12.16 8.42
CA ILE A 274 4.38 11.43 9.69
C ILE A 274 3.38 10.29 9.45
N GLU A 275 3.76 9.04 9.70
CA GLU A 275 2.90 7.87 9.59
C GLU A 275 2.58 7.33 10.97
N ILE A 276 1.30 7.23 11.31
CA ILE A 276 0.80 6.82 12.61
C ILE A 276 0.03 5.51 12.45
N ASP A 277 0.60 4.43 12.99
CA ASP A 277 -0.08 3.15 13.12
C ASP A 277 -0.96 3.13 14.36
N THR A 278 -2.26 3.24 14.12
CA THR A 278 -3.31 3.29 15.16
C THR A 278 -3.79 1.91 15.61
N ASP A 279 -3.38 0.83 14.96
CA ASP A 279 -3.67 -0.53 15.42
C ASP A 279 -2.63 -1.00 16.43
N ALA A 280 -1.35 -0.68 16.20
CA ALA A 280 -0.26 -1.02 17.10
C ALA A 280 -0.22 -0.14 18.37
N HIS A 281 -0.70 1.10 18.30
CA HIS A 281 -0.59 2.11 19.35
C HIS A 281 -1.95 2.69 19.72
N SER A 282 -2.57 2.13 20.76
CA SER A 282 -3.90 2.54 21.21
C SER A 282 -3.96 3.98 21.74
N ASP A 283 -2.86 4.52 22.26
CA ASP A 283 -2.73 5.91 22.70
C ASP A 283 -2.76 6.89 21.50
N LEU A 284 -2.13 6.54 20.38
CA LEU A 284 -2.15 7.32 19.15
C LEU A 284 -3.53 7.29 18.47
N ALA A 285 -4.21 6.15 18.51
CA ALA A 285 -5.61 6.07 18.10
C ALA A 285 -6.49 6.99 18.96
N GLN A 286 -6.30 7.01 20.28
CA GLN A 286 -7.02 7.93 21.17
C GLN A 286 -6.71 9.38 20.86
N TRP A 287 -5.44 9.70 20.62
CA TRP A 287 -5.01 11.04 20.25
C TRP A 287 -5.62 11.51 18.92
N GLN A 288 -5.71 10.64 17.90
CA GLN A 288 -6.39 10.95 16.63
C GLN A 288 -7.83 11.42 16.89
N GLN A 289 -8.57 10.69 17.72
CA GLN A 289 -9.93 11.03 18.09
C GLN A 289 -10.01 12.26 19.00
N GLU A 290 -9.09 12.46 19.93
CA GLU A 290 -9.09 13.63 20.81
C GLU A 290 -8.81 14.92 20.05
N ARG A 291 -7.81 14.92 19.16
CA ARG A 291 -7.36 16.10 18.42
C ARG A 291 -8.19 16.34 17.16
N PHE A 292 -8.32 15.30 16.33
CA PHE A 292 -8.94 15.42 15.02
C PHE A 292 -10.42 15.03 15.01
N LYS A 293 -10.95 14.48 16.12
CA LYS A 293 -12.38 14.16 16.31
C LYS A 293 -12.91 13.14 15.30
N THR A 294 -12.03 12.30 14.78
CA THR A 294 -12.36 11.22 13.86
C THR A 294 -11.45 10.02 14.10
N GLN A 295 -11.97 8.83 13.86
CA GLN A 295 -11.22 7.56 13.80
C GLN A 295 -11.22 7.00 12.37
N ASN A 296 -11.67 7.79 11.38
CA ASN A 296 -11.66 7.34 9.99
C ASN A 296 -10.24 7.07 9.55
N ARG A 297 -10.07 5.99 8.80
CA ARG A 297 -8.82 5.60 8.16
C ARG A 297 -9.16 5.17 6.73
N PRO A 298 -8.44 5.65 5.70
CA PRO A 298 -7.32 6.59 5.78
C PRO A 298 -7.77 8.00 6.21
N LEU A 299 -6.92 8.68 6.98
CA LEU A 299 -7.06 10.09 7.27
C LEU A 299 -5.70 10.75 7.11
N TYR A 300 -5.64 11.73 6.21
CA TYR A 300 -4.47 12.55 5.98
C TYR A 300 -4.76 13.96 6.50
N VAL A 301 -3.96 14.44 7.43
CA VAL A 301 -4.08 15.79 7.98
C VAL A 301 -2.84 16.59 7.61
N ARG A 302 -3.04 17.65 6.83
CA ARG A 302 -2.02 18.62 6.52
C ARG A 302 -2.14 19.80 7.47
N ILE A 303 -1.11 20.05 8.25
CA ILE A 303 -0.97 21.19 9.16
C ILE A 303 0.03 22.15 8.51
N GLY A 304 -0.45 23.27 7.98
CA GLY A 304 0.37 24.30 7.35
C GLY A 304 1.33 24.98 8.32
N PRO A 305 2.37 25.67 7.82
CA PRO A 305 3.32 26.42 8.65
C PRO A 305 2.67 27.61 9.38
N ASP A 306 1.52 28.07 8.91
CA ASP A 306 0.64 29.06 9.55
C ASP A 306 -0.34 28.43 10.57
N GLY A 307 -0.25 27.11 10.80
CA GLY A 307 -1.14 26.34 11.65
C GLY A 307 -2.47 25.96 11.00
N THR A 308 -2.67 26.23 9.70
CA THR A 308 -3.92 25.88 9.02
C THR A 308 -4.05 24.37 8.83
N GLU A 309 -5.11 23.78 9.38
CA GLU A 309 -5.39 22.34 9.25
C GLU A 309 -6.33 22.06 8.06
N THR A 310 -5.89 21.23 7.13
CA THR A 310 -6.70 20.70 6.02
C THR A 310 -6.69 19.17 6.08
N ARG A 311 -7.78 18.52 5.68
CA ARG A 311 -7.98 17.08 5.91
C ARG A 311 -8.45 16.35 4.66
N TRP A 312 -8.05 15.11 4.53
CA TRP A 312 -8.48 14.23 3.44
C TRP A 312 -8.74 12.82 3.96
N SER A 313 -9.92 12.27 3.71
CA SER A 313 -10.27 10.88 4.02
C SER A 313 -10.96 10.13 2.88
N GLN A 314 -11.07 10.76 1.70
CA GLN A 314 -11.66 10.11 0.53
C GLN A 314 -10.68 9.12 -0.12
N PRO A 315 -10.96 7.80 -0.15
CA PRO A 315 -10.17 6.87 -0.94
C PRO A 315 -10.52 6.99 -2.42
N PHE A 316 -9.54 6.74 -3.28
CA PHE A 316 -9.70 6.83 -4.72
C PHE A 316 -8.74 5.89 -5.44
N ASP A 317 -9.09 5.57 -6.69
CA ASP A 317 -8.24 4.82 -7.61
C ASP A 317 -7.27 5.79 -8.32
N PRO A 318 -5.97 5.47 -8.47
CA PRO A 318 -5.01 6.34 -9.16
C PRO A 318 -5.40 6.66 -10.63
N LYS A 319 -6.28 5.87 -11.26
CA LYS A 319 -6.81 6.15 -12.61
C LYS A 319 -7.85 7.27 -12.62
N ASP A 320 -8.41 7.65 -11.48
CA ASP A 320 -9.29 8.81 -11.36
C ASP A 320 -8.45 10.09 -11.33
N GLU A 321 -8.11 10.58 -12.52
CA GLU A 321 -7.28 11.78 -12.72
C GLU A 321 -7.86 13.02 -12.03
N ALA A 322 -9.20 13.14 -11.97
CA ALA A 322 -9.87 14.29 -11.35
C ALA A 322 -9.69 14.29 -9.82
N THR A 323 -9.83 13.12 -9.18
CA THR A 323 -9.62 13.00 -7.74
C THR A 323 -8.13 13.03 -7.38
N LEU A 324 -7.26 12.46 -8.22
CA LEU A 324 -5.81 12.55 -8.07
C LEU A 324 -5.33 14.02 -8.13
N ALA A 325 -5.83 14.82 -9.07
CA ALA A 325 -5.49 16.24 -9.17
C ALA A 325 -5.91 17.02 -7.91
N LYS A 326 -7.09 16.73 -7.35
CA LYS A 326 -7.55 17.31 -6.08
C LYS A 326 -6.68 16.89 -4.91
N PHE A 327 -6.28 15.62 -4.85
CA PHE A 327 -5.38 15.11 -3.81
C PHE A 327 -4.00 15.76 -3.89
N LEU A 328 -3.43 15.93 -5.09
CA LEU A 328 -2.18 16.66 -5.29
C LEU A 328 -2.29 18.13 -4.88
N ALA A 329 -3.42 18.79 -5.18
CA ALA A 329 -3.69 20.15 -4.72
C ALA A 329 -3.79 20.25 -3.19
N PHE A 330 -4.40 19.24 -2.53
CA PHE A 330 -4.41 19.11 -1.08
C PHE A 330 -2.99 18.98 -0.51
N LEU A 331 -2.15 18.10 -1.08
CA LEU A 331 -0.75 17.94 -0.68
C LEU A 331 0.05 19.25 -0.85
N ALA A 332 -0.20 19.98 -1.94
CA ALA A 332 0.43 21.28 -2.20
C ALA A 332 -0.10 22.42 -1.31
N GLY A 333 -1.21 22.21 -0.59
CA GLY A 333 -1.85 23.23 0.25
C GLY A 333 -2.69 24.26 -0.49
N THR A 334 -2.95 24.05 -1.78
CA THR A 334 -3.76 24.93 -2.63
C THR A 334 -5.19 24.41 -2.83
N GLY A 335 -5.45 23.15 -2.45
CA GLY A 335 -6.75 22.48 -2.57
C GLY A 335 -7.54 22.46 -1.26
N ALA A 336 -8.87 22.49 -1.36
CA ALA A 336 -9.74 22.18 -0.24
C ALA A 336 -9.65 20.69 0.13
N GLY A 337 -9.69 20.39 1.43
CA GLY A 337 -9.71 19.01 1.91
C GLY A 337 -10.95 18.23 1.45
N ALA A 338 -10.80 16.93 1.19
CA ALA A 338 -11.90 16.03 0.84
C ALA A 338 -12.08 14.99 1.94
N ASP A 339 -12.87 15.36 2.96
CA ASP A 339 -13.15 14.50 4.10
C ASP A 339 -14.52 13.82 3.91
N ILE A 340 -14.57 12.49 4.00
CA ILE A 340 -15.81 11.70 3.99
C ILE A 340 -16.71 12.02 5.21
N GLY A 341 -16.22 12.84 6.15
CA GLY A 341 -16.96 13.30 7.32
C GLY A 341 -17.31 14.79 7.37
N THR A 342 -16.78 15.67 6.50
CA THR A 342 -16.89 17.13 6.71
C THR A 342 -17.74 17.88 5.68
N SER A 343 -18.30 17.20 4.68
CA SER A 343 -19.46 17.71 3.93
C SER A 343 -20.79 17.12 4.45
N SER A 344 -20.96 17.05 5.77
CA SER A 344 -22.21 16.53 6.35
C SER A 344 -23.31 17.60 6.35
N ASP A 345 -23.85 17.85 5.17
CA ASP A 345 -25.24 18.24 5.06
C ASP A 345 -26.08 17.21 5.85
N LEU A 346 -27.02 17.66 6.69
CA LEU A 346 -27.85 16.78 7.52
C LEU A 346 -28.52 15.67 6.69
N GLY A 347 -28.77 15.96 5.40
CA GLY A 347 -29.29 15.02 4.42
C GLY A 347 -28.37 13.82 4.13
N SER A 348 -27.04 13.99 4.02
CA SER A 348 -26.13 12.88 3.73
C SER A 348 -25.98 11.93 4.93
N PHE A 349 -25.95 12.48 6.14
CA PHE A 349 -25.99 11.72 7.39
C PHE A 349 -27.30 10.93 7.53
N LEU A 350 -28.44 11.56 7.24
CA LEU A 350 -29.74 10.91 7.30
C LEU A 350 -29.88 9.80 6.26
N LEU A 351 -29.37 10.04 5.04
CA LEU A 351 -29.34 9.04 3.97
C LEU A 351 -28.48 7.84 4.35
N LEU A 352 -27.32 8.06 4.99
CA LEU A 352 -26.45 6.99 5.49
C LEU A 352 -27.18 6.14 6.54
N ALA A 353 -27.84 6.77 7.52
CA ALA A 353 -28.60 6.05 8.54
C ALA A 353 -29.76 5.22 7.94
N LEU A 354 -30.47 5.80 6.95
CA LEU A 354 -31.55 5.11 6.24
C LEU A 354 -31.04 3.92 5.42
N LEU A 355 -30.00 4.11 4.62
CA LEU A 355 -29.43 3.06 3.78
C LEU A 355 -28.76 1.96 4.60
N GLY A 356 -28.07 2.31 5.69
CA GLY A 356 -27.49 1.34 6.61
C GLY A 356 -28.56 0.46 7.27
N GLY A 357 -29.69 1.06 7.68
CA GLY A 357 -30.82 0.32 8.23
C GLY A 357 -31.49 -0.59 7.20
N LEU A 358 -31.60 -0.13 5.94
CA LEU A 358 -32.16 -0.94 4.85
C LEU A 358 -31.25 -2.12 4.50
N PHE A 359 -29.94 -1.91 4.45
CA PHE A 359 -28.95 -2.95 4.16
C PHE A 359 -28.95 -4.03 5.25
N THR A 360 -29.12 -3.62 6.50
CA THR A 360 -29.25 -4.51 7.66
C THR A 360 -30.38 -5.52 7.52
N LEU A 361 -31.51 -5.15 6.90
CA LEU A 361 -32.63 -6.07 6.70
C LEU A 361 -32.30 -7.23 5.74
N VAL A 362 -31.31 -7.04 4.86
CA VAL A 362 -30.87 -8.04 3.87
C VAL A 362 -29.77 -8.95 4.44
N MET A 363 -29.24 -8.64 5.63
CA MET A 363 -28.17 -9.42 6.25
C MET A 363 -28.65 -10.81 6.70
N PRO A 364 -27.82 -11.85 6.52
CA PRO A 364 -28.22 -13.24 6.73
C PRO A 364 -28.67 -13.54 8.17
N CYS A 365 -28.18 -12.81 9.20
CA CYS A 365 -28.53 -13.06 10.60
C CYS A 365 -29.91 -12.53 11.01
N THR A 366 -30.49 -11.61 10.24
CA THR A 366 -31.84 -11.08 10.48
C THR A 366 -32.92 -12.05 10.03
N TYR A 367 -32.62 -12.86 9.01
CA TYR A 367 -33.55 -13.80 8.39
C TYR A 367 -34.00 -14.96 9.31
N PRO A 368 -33.13 -15.68 10.05
CA PRO A 368 -33.55 -16.75 10.95
C PRO A 368 -34.46 -16.28 12.10
N MET A 369 -34.47 -14.98 12.41
CA MET A 369 -35.36 -14.40 13.41
C MET A 369 -36.79 -14.15 12.91
N ILE A 370 -37.01 -14.08 11.59
CA ILE A 370 -38.36 -13.92 11.00
C ILE A 370 -39.30 -15.07 11.41
N PRO A 371 -38.96 -16.36 11.23
CA PRO A 371 -39.86 -17.45 11.66
C PRO A 371 -40.07 -17.50 13.18
N PHE A 372 -39.07 -17.08 13.96
CA PHE A 372 -39.18 -17.02 15.42
C PHE A 372 -40.15 -15.92 15.87
N THR A 373 -40.05 -14.73 15.29
CA THR A 373 -41.00 -13.62 15.54
C THR A 373 -42.42 -14.00 15.12
N ILE A 374 -42.58 -14.62 13.94
CA ILE A 374 -43.89 -15.12 13.47
C ILE A 374 -44.49 -16.12 14.47
N ASN A 375 -43.72 -17.10 14.95
CA ASN A 375 -44.20 -18.08 15.92
C ASN A 375 -44.58 -17.44 17.27
N PHE A 376 -43.78 -16.49 17.75
CA PHE A 376 -44.07 -15.72 18.97
C PHE A 376 -45.38 -14.94 18.86
N PHE A 377 -45.55 -14.13 17.80
CA PHE A 377 -46.78 -13.37 17.58
C PHE A 377 -47.99 -14.26 17.31
N SER A 378 -47.81 -15.39 16.64
CA SER A 378 -48.87 -16.38 16.42
C SER A 378 -49.36 -17.01 17.74
N LYS A 379 -48.43 -17.46 18.61
CA LYS A 379 -48.76 -17.94 19.95
C LYS A 379 -49.45 -16.87 20.80
N GLN A 380 -49.01 -15.63 20.69
CA GLN A 380 -49.53 -14.53 21.48
C GLN A 380 -50.90 -14.03 20.99
N ALA A 381 -51.17 -14.10 19.69
CA ALA A 381 -52.49 -13.89 19.12
C ALA A 381 -53.46 -15.00 19.56
N ALA A 382 -53.01 -16.25 19.59
CA ALA A 382 -53.81 -17.39 20.05
C ALA A 382 -54.13 -17.33 21.56
N SER A 383 -53.27 -16.71 22.37
CA SER A 383 -53.49 -16.50 23.81
C SER A 383 -54.36 -15.28 24.14
N GLY A 384 -55.02 -14.67 23.14
CA GLY A 384 -56.00 -13.59 23.33
C GLY A 384 -55.42 -12.19 23.56
N HIS A 385 -54.12 -12.00 23.37
CA HIS A 385 -53.50 -10.68 23.55
C HIS A 385 -53.65 -9.81 22.29
N ARG A 386 -53.74 -8.49 22.50
CA ARG A 386 -53.78 -7.52 21.39
C ARG A 386 -52.41 -7.44 20.71
N VAL A 387 -52.36 -7.78 19.43
CA VAL A 387 -51.12 -7.83 18.63
C VAL A 387 -50.46 -6.46 18.40
N LEU A 388 -51.25 -5.39 18.28
CA LEU A 388 -50.76 -4.03 18.02
C LEU A 388 -49.85 -3.48 19.14
N PRO A 389 -50.28 -3.42 20.41
CA PRO A 389 -49.40 -2.98 21.50
C PRO A 389 -48.19 -3.91 21.65
N LEU A 390 -48.37 -5.21 21.41
CA LEU A 390 -47.27 -6.17 21.47
C LEU A 390 -46.19 -5.89 20.42
N ALA A 391 -46.60 -5.61 19.18
CA ALA A 391 -45.71 -5.20 18.09
C ALA A 391 -45.00 -3.87 18.41
N ALA A 392 -45.69 -2.92 19.03
CA ALA A 392 -45.11 -1.64 19.44
C ALA A 392 -44.02 -1.82 20.51
N PHE A 393 -44.25 -2.66 21.53
CA PHE A 393 -43.22 -2.99 22.54
C PHE A 393 -42.03 -3.72 21.94
N TYR A 394 -42.25 -4.60 20.95
CA TYR A 394 -41.19 -5.26 20.20
C TYR A 394 -40.33 -4.26 19.41
N ALA A 395 -40.97 -3.39 18.61
CA ALA A 395 -40.29 -2.35 17.83
C ALA A 395 -39.55 -1.35 18.75
N PHE A 396 -40.17 -0.97 19.86
CA PHE A 396 -39.54 -0.13 20.89
C PHE A 396 -38.31 -0.80 21.50
N GLY A 397 -38.35 -2.11 21.77
CA GLY A 397 -37.18 -2.86 22.25
C GLY A 397 -35.99 -2.80 21.29
N ILE A 398 -36.24 -2.91 19.99
CA ILE A 398 -35.21 -2.79 18.95
C ILE A 398 -34.61 -1.38 18.94
N ILE A 399 -35.47 -0.35 18.91
CA ILE A 399 -35.04 1.05 18.88
C ILE A 399 -34.27 1.40 20.15
N ALA A 400 -34.79 1.02 21.33
CA ALA A 400 -34.15 1.27 22.61
C ALA A 400 -32.79 0.57 22.71
N CYS A 401 -32.64 -0.63 22.15
CA CYS A 401 -31.36 -1.33 22.14
C CYS A 401 -30.32 -0.62 21.27
N PHE A 402 -30.64 -0.27 20.02
CA PHE A 402 -29.70 0.42 19.13
C PHE A 402 -29.40 1.86 19.58
N VAL A 403 -30.40 2.59 20.08
CA VAL A 403 -30.19 3.92 20.68
C VAL A 403 -29.35 3.80 21.94
N GLY A 404 -29.67 2.85 22.83
CA GLY A 404 -28.90 2.57 24.03
C GLY A 404 -27.45 2.21 23.72
N LEU A 405 -27.24 1.39 22.70
CA LEU A 405 -25.90 1.07 22.21
C LEU A 405 -25.19 2.31 21.67
N GLY A 406 -25.87 3.18 20.92
CA GLY A 406 -25.31 4.45 20.48
C GLY A 406 -24.93 5.38 21.63
N VAL A 407 -25.75 5.44 22.68
CA VAL A 407 -25.49 6.21 23.91
C VAL A 407 -24.30 5.63 24.68
N VAL A 408 -24.26 4.31 24.88
CA VAL A 408 -23.15 3.63 25.56
C VAL A 408 -21.86 3.80 24.78
N VAL A 409 -21.89 3.63 23.45
CA VAL A 409 -20.71 3.79 22.59
C VAL A 409 -20.21 5.23 22.62
N THR A 410 -21.12 6.21 22.53
CA THR A 410 -20.75 7.65 22.60
C THR A 410 -20.25 8.05 23.99
N GLY A 411 -20.80 7.49 25.07
CA GLY A 411 -20.53 7.90 26.45
C GLY A 411 -19.42 7.15 27.18
N VAL A 412 -19.30 5.85 26.94
CA VAL A 412 -18.34 4.96 27.63
C VAL A 412 -17.19 4.55 26.73
N VAL A 413 -17.45 4.41 25.42
CA VAL A 413 -16.54 3.73 24.48
C VAL A 413 -15.86 4.71 23.51
N GLY A 414 -16.08 6.03 23.64
CA GLY A 414 -15.64 7.05 22.69
C GLY A 414 -14.16 7.03 22.32
N SER A 415 -13.27 6.56 23.20
CA SER A 415 -11.83 6.40 22.98
C SER A 415 -11.34 4.94 23.00
N THR A 416 -12.22 3.97 23.26
CA THR A 416 -11.89 2.54 23.44
C THR A 416 -12.61 1.60 22.46
N LEU A 417 -13.41 2.13 21.54
CA LEU A 417 -14.14 1.30 20.57
C LEU A 417 -13.17 0.60 19.60
N SER A 418 -12.08 1.30 19.24
CA SER A 418 -11.01 0.78 18.40
C SER A 418 -10.19 -0.30 19.10
N THR A 419 -9.88 -0.15 20.40
CA THR A 419 -9.17 -1.20 21.16
C THR A 419 -10.00 -2.46 21.33
N VAL A 420 -11.31 -2.33 21.53
CA VAL A 420 -12.21 -3.50 21.60
C VAL A 420 -12.38 -4.12 20.21
N SER A 421 -12.61 -3.34 19.17
CA SER A 421 -12.83 -3.82 17.79
C SER A 421 -11.58 -4.42 17.15
N GLY A 422 -10.38 -3.98 17.56
CA GLY A 422 -9.10 -4.54 17.11
C GLY A 422 -8.58 -5.68 17.98
N SER A 423 -9.16 -5.90 19.17
CA SER A 423 -8.64 -6.93 20.08
C SER A 423 -8.78 -8.34 19.47
N PRO A 424 -7.70 -9.16 19.49
CA PRO A 424 -7.70 -10.47 18.84
C PRO A 424 -8.71 -11.42 19.47
N VAL A 425 -8.92 -11.32 20.79
CA VAL A 425 -9.90 -12.14 21.52
C VAL A 425 -11.33 -11.79 21.14
N THR A 426 -11.67 -10.50 20.97
CA THR A 426 -13.02 -10.09 20.59
C THR A 426 -13.35 -10.53 19.17
N ASN A 427 -12.43 -10.35 18.22
CA ASN A 427 -12.60 -10.84 16.85
C ASN A 427 -12.71 -12.37 16.79
N LEU A 428 -11.97 -13.10 17.65
CA LEU A 428 -12.07 -14.56 17.73
C LEU A 428 -13.47 -14.99 18.23
N VAL A 429 -13.99 -14.34 19.27
CA VAL A 429 -15.34 -14.62 19.81
C VAL A 429 -16.42 -14.31 18.78
N ILE A 430 -16.31 -13.19 18.06
CA ILE A 430 -17.26 -12.83 16.99
C ILE A 430 -17.17 -13.81 15.83
N GLY A 431 -15.96 -14.18 15.38
CA GLY A 431 -15.76 -15.17 14.32
C GLY A 431 -16.32 -16.54 14.70
N ALA A 432 -16.11 -16.99 15.95
CA ALA A 432 -16.70 -18.23 16.46
C ALA A 432 -18.24 -18.16 16.51
N LEU A 433 -18.81 -17.03 16.92
CA LEU A 433 -20.26 -16.81 16.90
C LEU A 433 -20.83 -16.89 15.48
N PHE A 434 -20.16 -16.28 14.49
CA PHE A 434 -20.58 -16.32 13.08
C PHE A 434 -20.52 -17.74 12.52
N ILE A 435 -19.47 -18.52 12.86
CA ILE A 435 -19.41 -19.94 12.49
C ILE A 435 -20.58 -20.72 13.08
N VAL A 436 -20.89 -20.53 14.36
CA VAL A 436 -22.01 -21.21 15.02
C VAL A 436 -23.35 -20.83 14.38
N LEU A 437 -23.56 -19.55 14.06
CA LEU A 437 -24.74 -19.05 13.36
C LEU A 437 -24.83 -19.62 11.94
N GLY A 438 -23.74 -19.61 11.18
CA GLY A 438 -23.66 -20.16 9.83
C GLY A 438 -23.96 -21.66 9.80
N LEU A 439 -23.38 -22.43 10.72
CA LEU A 439 -23.67 -23.86 10.87
C LEU A 439 -25.13 -24.12 11.29
N SER A 440 -25.71 -23.25 12.12
CA SER A 440 -27.14 -23.34 12.45
C SER A 440 -28.03 -23.08 11.25
N LEU A 441 -27.65 -22.15 10.37
CA LEU A 441 -28.36 -21.82 9.13
C LEU A 441 -28.27 -22.95 8.10
N LEU A 442 -27.13 -23.64 8.02
CA LEU A 442 -26.94 -24.84 7.19
C LEU A 442 -27.73 -26.07 7.70
N GLY A 443 -28.31 -25.99 8.90
CA GLY A 443 -29.09 -27.07 9.50
C GLY A 443 -28.24 -28.17 10.15
N ALA A 444 -26.94 -27.93 10.40
CA ALA A 444 -26.09 -28.87 11.15
C ALA A 444 -26.62 -29.10 12.57
N PHE A 445 -27.21 -28.05 13.15
CA PHE A 445 -28.02 -28.10 14.35
C PHE A 445 -29.10 -27.02 14.24
N LEU A 446 -30.35 -27.37 14.56
CA LEU A 446 -31.30 -26.31 14.89
C LEU A 446 -30.87 -25.74 16.24
N LEU A 447 -30.58 -24.45 16.31
CA LEU A 447 -30.61 -23.68 17.57
C LEU A 447 -32.06 -23.70 18.10
N ARG A 448 -32.53 -24.86 18.56
CA ARG A 448 -33.64 -24.95 19.49
C ARG A 448 -33.05 -24.51 20.82
N LEU A 449 -33.28 -23.24 21.16
CA LEU A 449 -33.04 -22.80 22.53
C LEU A 449 -33.74 -23.82 23.45
N PRO A 450 -33.05 -24.34 24.47
CA PRO A 450 -33.70 -25.13 25.50
C PRO A 450 -34.94 -24.36 25.96
N SER A 451 -36.06 -25.03 26.18
CA SER A 451 -37.32 -24.36 26.56
C SER A 451 -37.13 -23.44 27.78
N SER A 452 -36.17 -23.72 28.67
CA SER A 452 -35.74 -22.85 29.77
C SER A 452 -35.09 -21.53 29.32
N LEU A 453 -34.23 -21.55 28.30
CA LEU A 453 -33.57 -20.37 27.74
C LEU A 453 -34.50 -19.59 26.80
N GLU A 454 -35.31 -20.29 26.00
CA GLU A 454 -36.42 -19.67 25.26
C GLU A 454 -37.36 -18.96 26.25
N ASN A 455 -37.66 -19.58 27.39
CA ASN A 455 -38.48 -18.97 28.42
C ASN A 455 -37.83 -17.76 29.11
N ALA A 456 -36.51 -17.82 29.35
CA ALA A 456 -35.74 -16.75 29.97
C ALA A 456 -35.51 -15.53 29.05
N LEU A 457 -35.28 -15.77 27.75
CA LEU A 457 -35.05 -14.75 26.72
C LEU A 457 -36.36 -14.18 26.11
N GLY A 458 -37.51 -14.47 26.71
CA GLY A 458 -38.79 -13.80 26.40
C GLY A 458 -39.89 -14.69 25.85
N GLY A 459 -39.61 -15.93 25.45
CA GLY A 459 -40.60 -16.91 24.97
C GLY A 459 -41.52 -17.49 26.05
N GLY A 460 -41.17 -17.33 27.33
CA GLY A 460 -41.91 -17.85 28.49
C GLY A 460 -42.60 -16.77 29.31
N ARG A 461 -42.30 -15.50 29.02
CA ARG A 461 -43.00 -14.33 29.56
C ARG A 461 -44.05 -13.92 28.54
N SER A 462 -45.31 -14.28 28.76
CA SER A 462 -46.40 -13.77 27.95
C SER A 462 -46.62 -12.27 28.21
N GLY A 463 -47.04 -11.53 27.18
CA GLY A 463 -47.40 -10.12 27.29
C GLY A 463 -46.31 -9.15 26.80
N TYR A 464 -46.46 -7.88 27.17
CA TYR A 464 -45.65 -6.77 26.65
C TYR A 464 -44.17 -6.85 27.03
N ILE A 465 -43.87 -7.39 28.21
CA ILE A 465 -42.49 -7.58 28.69
C ILE A 465 -41.77 -8.63 27.84
N GLY A 466 -42.44 -9.72 27.48
CA GLY A 466 -41.88 -10.74 26.58
C GLY A 466 -41.52 -10.16 25.22
N ALA A 467 -42.41 -9.34 24.64
CA ALA A 467 -42.16 -8.68 23.37
C ALA A 467 -40.97 -7.71 23.42
N LEU A 468 -40.81 -6.97 24.53
CA LEU A 468 -39.65 -6.09 24.73
C LEU A 468 -38.33 -6.88 24.76
N VAL A 469 -38.25 -7.95 25.57
CA VAL A 469 -37.04 -8.79 25.72
C VAL A 469 -36.70 -9.50 24.40
N MET A 470 -37.72 -9.93 23.66
CA MET A 470 -37.55 -10.51 22.32
C MET A 470 -36.97 -9.49 21.34
N GLY A 471 -37.45 -8.24 21.37
CA GLY A 471 -36.89 -7.14 20.56
C GLY A 471 -35.44 -6.82 20.90
N LEU A 472 -35.09 -6.80 22.19
CA LEU A 472 -33.71 -6.65 22.67
C LEU A 472 -32.81 -7.80 22.18
N THR A 473 -33.29 -9.03 22.27
CA THR A 473 -32.53 -10.22 21.84
C THR A 473 -32.28 -10.21 20.33
N PHE A 474 -33.28 -9.80 19.54
CA PHE A 474 -33.14 -9.58 18.11
C PHE A 474 -32.08 -8.53 17.81
N ALA A 475 -32.14 -7.36 18.47
CA ALA A 475 -31.21 -6.27 18.24
C ALA A 475 -29.76 -6.62 18.60
N VAL A 476 -29.54 -7.32 19.72
CA VAL A 476 -28.20 -7.80 20.11
C VAL A 476 -27.64 -8.81 19.10
N THR A 477 -28.48 -9.73 18.63
CA THR A 477 -28.06 -10.73 17.63
C THR A 477 -27.78 -10.07 16.28
N ALA A 478 -28.64 -9.16 15.84
CA ALA A 478 -28.47 -8.40 14.61
C ALA A 478 -27.25 -7.47 14.67
N PHE A 479 -26.96 -6.88 15.84
CA PHE A 479 -25.81 -6.00 16.01
C PHE A 479 -24.50 -6.67 15.60
N ALA A 480 -24.35 -7.98 15.87
CA ALA A 480 -23.13 -8.71 15.53
C ALA A 480 -22.79 -8.63 14.03
N CYS A 481 -23.78 -8.83 13.14
CA CYS A 481 -23.56 -8.73 11.69
C CYS A 481 -23.73 -7.31 11.14
N THR A 482 -24.37 -6.40 11.89
CA THR A 482 -24.60 -5.03 11.44
C THR A 482 -23.61 -4.02 12.02
N ALA A 483 -22.70 -4.46 12.89
CA ALA A 483 -21.70 -3.61 13.53
C ALA A 483 -20.92 -2.71 12.55
N PRO A 484 -20.53 -3.16 11.34
CA PRO A 484 -19.86 -2.27 10.38
C PRO A 484 -20.73 -1.08 9.91
N PHE A 485 -22.03 -1.33 9.69
CA PHE A 485 -22.97 -0.32 9.19
C PHE A 485 -23.50 0.58 10.31
N ALA A 486 -23.83 0.00 11.47
CA ALA A 486 -24.16 0.79 12.65
C ALA A 486 -22.94 1.62 13.09
N GLY A 487 -21.75 1.04 13.05
CA GLY A 487 -20.49 1.70 13.36
C GLY A 487 -20.20 2.89 12.45
N SER A 488 -20.46 2.79 11.14
CA SER A 488 -20.26 3.92 10.21
C SER A 488 -21.24 5.08 10.48
N VAL A 489 -22.49 4.79 10.82
CA VAL A 489 -23.47 5.80 11.24
C VAL A 489 -23.06 6.47 12.55
N LEU A 490 -22.55 5.70 13.52
CA LEU A 490 -22.01 6.24 14.78
C LEU A 490 -20.76 7.09 14.56
N ALA A 491 -19.82 6.63 13.73
CA ALA A 491 -18.62 7.38 13.40
C ALA A 491 -18.97 8.72 12.73
N ALA A 492 -19.90 8.72 11.78
CA ALA A 492 -20.40 9.94 11.14
C ALA A 492 -21.15 10.88 12.11
N ALA A 493 -21.78 10.32 13.15
CA ALA A 493 -22.45 11.10 14.18
C ALA A 493 -21.47 11.84 15.10
N VAL A 494 -20.31 11.25 15.38
CA VAL A 494 -19.27 11.80 16.28
C VAL A 494 -18.30 12.73 15.55
N ALA A 495 -18.16 12.61 14.23
CA ALA A 495 -17.21 13.39 13.42
C ALA A 495 -17.44 14.91 13.38
N ASN A 496 -18.57 15.42 13.86
CA ASN A 496 -18.96 16.84 13.71
C ASN A 496 -18.89 17.60 15.05
N ASN A 497 -18.02 18.62 15.10
CA ASN A 497 -17.70 19.52 16.23
C ASN A 497 -18.84 20.49 16.63
N THR A 498 -20.09 20.06 16.59
CA THR A 498 -21.19 20.78 17.24
C THR A 498 -21.53 20.07 18.54
N GLY A 499 -21.76 20.80 19.63
CA GLY A 499 -22.17 20.27 20.96
C GLY A 499 -23.45 19.40 20.97
N SER A 500 -23.95 19.00 19.81
CA SER A 500 -25.06 18.10 19.52
C SER A 500 -24.62 16.68 19.10
N ALA A 501 -23.35 16.28 19.29
CA ALA A 501 -22.87 14.92 18.95
C ALA A 501 -23.76 13.80 19.52
N TRP A 502 -24.22 13.96 20.77
CA TRP A 502 -25.18 13.06 21.41
C TRP A 502 -26.53 13.03 20.69
N ALA A 503 -27.04 14.20 20.29
CA ALA A 503 -28.31 14.30 19.58
C ALA A 503 -28.23 13.67 18.17
N ARG A 504 -27.08 13.80 17.49
CA ARG A 504 -26.84 13.16 16.19
C ARG A 504 -26.65 11.65 16.33
N ALA A 505 -25.95 11.17 17.35
CA ALA A 505 -25.78 9.74 17.59
C ALA A 505 -27.10 9.06 17.95
N ILE A 506 -27.85 9.66 18.88
CA ILE A 506 -29.19 9.20 19.27
C ILE A 506 -30.14 9.27 18.07
N GLY A 507 -30.16 10.40 17.34
CA GLY A 507 -31.03 10.58 16.17
C GLY A 507 -30.71 9.61 15.05
N GLY A 508 -29.43 9.48 14.68
CA GLY A 508 -28.96 8.56 13.64
C GLY A 508 -29.27 7.10 13.97
N MET A 509 -28.99 6.67 15.20
CA MET A 509 -29.33 5.31 15.65
C MET A 509 -30.83 5.07 15.78
N ALA A 510 -31.61 6.07 16.18
CA ALA A 510 -33.05 5.97 16.21
C ALA A 510 -33.64 5.81 14.80
N ILE A 511 -33.14 6.56 13.82
CA ILE A 511 -33.56 6.45 12.42
C ILE A 511 -33.17 5.09 11.84
N TYR A 512 -31.90 4.70 12.01
CA TYR A 512 -31.39 3.40 11.60
C TYR A 512 -32.25 2.25 12.17
N ALA A 513 -32.51 2.26 13.48
CA ALA A 513 -33.29 1.23 14.14
C ALA A 513 -34.78 1.27 13.76
N SER A 514 -35.31 2.46 13.47
CA SER A 514 -36.69 2.60 12.98
C SER A 514 -36.86 1.97 11.61
N VAL A 515 -35.91 2.17 10.68
CA VAL A 515 -35.92 1.50 9.37
C VAL A 515 -35.93 -0.02 9.53
N VAL A 516 -35.11 -0.55 10.46
CA VAL A 516 -35.08 -1.98 10.75
C VAL A 516 -36.38 -2.46 11.39
N ALA A 517 -36.94 -1.72 12.34
CA ALA A 517 -38.12 -2.14 13.12
C ALA A 517 -39.43 -2.07 12.32
N VAL A 518 -39.56 -1.13 11.36
CA VAL A 518 -40.80 -0.89 10.61
C VAL A 518 -41.31 -2.13 9.87
N PRO A 519 -40.50 -2.87 9.08
CA PRO A 519 -40.96 -4.10 8.43
C PRO A 519 -41.47 -5.15 9.41
N PHE A 520 -40.77 -5.35 10.54
CA PHE A 520 -41.22 -6.31 11.56
C PHE A 520 -42.50 -5.86 12.27
N PHE A 521 -42.65 -4.56 12.54
CA PHE A 521 -43.87 -3.99 13.09
C PHE A 521 -45.06 -4.19 12.15
N LEU A 522 -44.88 -3.93 10.85
CA LEU A 522 -45.90 -4.13 9.81
C LEU A 522 -46.27 -5.61 9.66
N LEU A 523 -45.28 -6.51 9.69
CA LEU A 523 -45.51 -7.96 9.69
C LEU A 523 -46.30 -8.40 10.93
N ALA A 524 -45.98 -7.88 12.11
CA ALA A 524 -46.67 -8.23 13.35
C ALA A 524 -48.14 -7.76 13.40
N ILE A 525 -48.47 -6.63 12.78
CA ILE A 525 -49.84 -6.07 12.72
C ILE A 525 -50.73 -6.80 11.72
N SER A 526 -50.14 -7.54 10.77
CA SER A 526 -50.86 -8.20 9.69
C SER A 526 -50.88 -9.73 9.85
N PRO A 527 -51.55 -10.29 10.89
CA PRO A 527 -51.66 -11.73 11.05
C PRO A 527 -52.36 -12.41 9.85
N GLY A 528 -53.23 -11.69 9.13
CA GLY A 528 -53.86 -12.15 7.89
C GLY A 528 -52.91 -12.22 6.68
N LEU A 529 -51.84 -11.42 6.66
CA LEU A 529 -50.77 -11.52 5.67
C LEU A 529 -49.84 -12.69 6.01
N LEU A 530 -49.53 -12.88 7.30
CA LEU A 530 -48.81 -14.04 7.82
C LEU A 530 -49.51 -15.37 7.46
N ALA A 531 -50.83 -15.44 7.63
CA ALA A 531 -51.63 -16.63 7.30
C ALA A 531 -51.72 -16.90 5.79
N ARG A 532 -51.49 -15.89 4.96
CA ARG A 532 -51.49 -15.96 3.49
C ARG A 532 -50.12 -16.16 2.88
N MET A 533 -49.04 -16.10 3.66
CA MET A 533 -47.72 -16.40 3.12
C MET A 533 -47.68 -17.88 2.71
N PRO A 534 -47.34 -18.19 1.44
CA PRO A 534 -47.15 -19.57 1.02
C PRO A 534 -46.16 -20.23 1.97
N LYS A 535 -46.36 -21.51 2.29
CA LYS A 535 -45.44 -22.28 3.15
C LYS A 535 -44.03 -21.99 2.64
N ALA A 536 -43.26 -21.26 3.42
CA ALA A 536 -41.99 -20.71 2.97
C ALA A 536 -40.94 -21.81 2.73
N SER A 537 -41.30 -23.09 2.81
CA SER A 537 -40.41 -24.24 2.99
C SER A 537 -39.32 -24.32 1.93
N GLY A 538 -39.61 -24.17 0.64
CA GLY A 538 -38.60 -24.29 -0.41
C GLY A 538 -37.64 -23.10 -0.46
N TRP A 539 -38.18 -21.90 -0.71
CA TRP A 539 -37.36 -20.70 -0.90
C TRP A 539 -36.66 -20.23 0.40
N MET A 540 -37.31 -20.33 1.56
CA MET A 540 -36.70 -19.99 2.85
C MET A 540 -35.54 -20.94 3.20
N ASN A 541 -35.63 -22.22 2.82
CA ASN A 541 -34.53 -23.16 3.04
C ASN A 541 -33.32 -22.79 2.17
N GLU A 542 -33.57 -22.41 0.91
CA GLU A 542 -32.52 -21.92 0.02
C GLU A 542 -31.83 -20.65 0.55
N PHE A 543 -32.60 -19.68 1.03
CA PHE A 543 -32.05 -18.47 1.65
C PHE A 543 -31.25 -18.76 2.91
N LYS A 544 -31.69 -19.71 3.74
CA LYS A 544 -30.94 -20.15 4.92
C LYS A 544 -29.59 -20.75 4.54
N ILE A 545 -29.56 -21.65 3.55
CA ILE A 545 -28.34 -22.33 3.14
C ILE A 545 -27.36 -21.35 2.50
N VAL A 546 -27.83 -20.50 1.58
CA VAL A 546 -27.00 -19.46 0.96
C VAL A 546 -26.50 -18.47 2.01
N GLY A 547 -27.38 -18.00 2.90
CA GLY A 547 -27.02 -17.10 4.00
C GLY A 547 -26.01 -17.71 4.97
N GLY A 548 -26.13 -19.01 5.28
CA GLY A 548 -25.17 -19.73 6.12
C GLY A 548 -23.78 -19.85 5.49
N LEU A 549 -23.70 -20.11 4.18
CA LEU A 549 -22.41 -20.14 3.45
C LEU A 549 -21.76 -18.74 3.41
N VAL A 550 -22.56 -17.69 3.19
CA VAL A 550 -22.08 -16.30 3.20
C VAL A 550 -21.61 -15.89 4.60
N GLU A 551 -22.34 -16.28 5.65
CA GLU A 551 -21.96 -16.02 7.05
C GLU A 551 -20.63 -16.69 7.42
N ILE A 552 -20.41 -17.93 6.97
CA ILE A 552 -19.13 -18.63 7.15
C ILE A 552 -18.00 -17.90 6.41
N ALA A 553 -18.26 -17.40 5.20
CA ALA A 553 -17.28 -16.59 4.47
C ALA A 553 -16.93 -15.30 5.23
N ALA A 554 -17.93 -14.61 5.80
CA ALA A 554 -17.74 -13.42 6.61
C ALA A 554 -16.96 -13.72 7.90
N ALA A 555 -17.19 -14.88 8.54
CA ALA A 555 -16.47 -15.30 9.74
C ALA A 555 -14.95 -15.40 9.52
N LEU A 556 -14.51 -15.81 8.32
CA LEU A 556 -13.09 -15.89 7.97
C LEU A 556 -12.40 -14.53 8.10
N LYS A 557 -13.08 -13.42 7.80
CA LYS A 557 -12.50 -12.07 7.95
C LYS A 557 -12.11 -11.78 9.39
N PHE A 558 -12.97 -12.13 10.35
CA PHE A 558 -12.70 -11.92 11.77
C PHE A 558 -11.59 -12.84 12.29
N LEU A 559 -11.54 -14.08 11.80
CA LEU A 559 -10.47 -15.02 12.14
C LEU A 559 -9.10 -14.58 11.62
N VAL A 560 -9.05 -13.98 10.42
CA VAL A 560 -7.82 -13.40 9.86
C VAL A 560 -7.25 -12.31 10.75
N ILE A 561 -8.10 -11.45 11.33
CA ILE A 561 -7.66 -10.39 12.25
C ILE A 561 -7.00 -10.99 13.50
N SER A 562 -7.58 -12.06 14.06
CA SER A 562 -7.00 -12.78 15.19
C SER A 562 -5.70 -13.52 14.83
N ASP A 563 -5.62 -14.15 13.67
CA ASP A 563 -4.43 -14.86 13.17
C ASP A 563 -3.25 -13.90 12.97
N HIS A 564 -3.50 -12.70 12.42
CA HIS A 564 -2.46 -11.70 12.19
C HIS A 564 -1.78 -11.25 13.50
N HIS A 565 -2.55 -11.10 14.59
CA HIS A 565 -2.00 -10.72 15.90
C HIS A 565 -1.23 -11.85 16.58
N TRP A 566 -1.62 -13.12 16.39
CA TRP A 566 -0.96 -14.28 17.00
C TRP A 566 0.08 -14.95 16.09
N HIS A 567 0.25 -14.46 14.86
CA HIS A 567 1.17 -14.97 13.85
C HIS A 567 1.04 -16.49 13.60
N TRP A 568 -0.19 -17.02 13.62
CA TRP A 568 -0.43 -18.44 13.37
C TRP A 568 -0.10 -18.83 11.91
N GLY A 569 -0.26 -17.92 10.95
CA GLY A 569 0.14 -18.14 9.56
C GLY A 569 -0.72 -19.18 8.83
N VAL A 570 -1.88 -19.54 9.40
CA VAL A 570 -2.82 -20.53 8.81
C VAL A 570 -3.72 -19.83 7.78
N PHE A 571 -4.07 -18.58 8.03
CA PHE A 571 -4.93 -17.77 7.16
C PHE A 571 -4.12 -16.85 6.25
N THR A 572 -3.34 -17.44 5.34
CA THR A 572 -2.67 -16.72 4.23
C THR A 572 -3.67 -16.22 3.19
N ARG A 573 -3.29 -15.24 2.37
CA ARG A 573 -4.10 -14.77 1.22
C ARG A 573 -4.70 -15.92 0.43
N THR A 574 -3.84 -16.87 0.05
CA THR A 574 -4.23 -18.02 -0.78
C THR A 574 -5.25 -18.90 -0.10
N SER A 575 -5.13 -19.17 1.21
CA SER A 575 -6.08 -20.03 1.91
C SER A 575 -7.44 -19.36 2.11
N VAL A 576 -7.48 -18.04 2.37
CA VAL A 576 -8.74 -17.31 2.54
C VAL A 576 -9.46 -17.12 1.19
N VAL A 577 -8.73 -16.75 0.13
CA VAL A 577 -9.29 -16.66 -1.22
C VAL A 577 -9.76 -18.04 -1.71
N ALA A 578 -9.00 -19.11 -1.45
CA ALA A 578 -9.41 -20.48 -1.73
C ALA A 578 -10.72 -20.85 -1.02
N ALA A 579 -10.83 -20.52 0.27
CA ALA A 579 -12.02 -20.80 1.06
C ALA A 579 -13.24 -20.03 0.54
N TRP A 580 -13.09 -18.74 0.23
CA TRP A 580 -14.16 -17.92 -0.37
C TRP A 580 -14.58 -18.43 -1.74
N ALA A 581 -13.62 -18.77 -2.61
CA ALA A 581 -13.89 -19.36 -3.91
C ALA A 581 -14.62 -20.70 -3.78
N ALA A 582 -14.19 -21.57 -2.86
CA ALA A 582 -14.84 -22.86 -2.60
C ALA A 582 -16.28 -22.67 -2.09
N LEU A 583 -16.50 -21.77 -1.13
CA LEU A 583 -17.84 -21.45 -0.63
C LEU A 583 -18.74 -20.88 -1.73
N ALA A 584 -18.23 -19.99 -2.58
CA ALA A 584 -18.97 -19.45 -3.71
C ALA A 584 -19.32 -20.52 -4.76
N LEU A 585 -18.39 -21.45 -5.05
CA LEU A 585 -18.64 -22.60 -5.93
C LEU A 585 -19.70 -23.54 -5.36
N VAL A 586 -19.63 -23.85 -4.06
CA VAL A 586 -20.65 -24.67 -3.36
C VAL A 586 -22.00 -23.97 -3.42
N THR A 587 -22.05 -22.65 -3.21
CA THR A 587 -23.27 -21.85 -3.31
C THR A 587 -23.85 -21.88 -4.72
N ALA A 588 -23.03 -21.73 -5.76
CA ALA A 588 -23.47 -21.83 -7.15
C ALA A 588 -24.00 -23.24 -7.48
N ALA A 589 -23.29 -24.28 -7.07
CA ALA A 589 -23.70 -25.68 -7.27
C ALA A 589 -25.04 -26.00 -6.56
N TYR A 590 -25.26 -25.42 -5.39
CA TYR A 590 -26.52 -25.49 -4.66
C TYR A 590 -27.66 -24.79 -5.43
N ILE A 591 -27.45 -23.56 -5.93
CA ILE A 591 -28.46 -22.81 -6.69
C ILE A 591 -28.86 -23.53 -7.99
N PHE A 592 -27.90 -24.13 -8.69
CA PHE A 592 -28.15 -24.96 -9.88
C PHE A 592 -28.84 -26.29 -9.56
N GLY A 593 -29.05 -26.62 -8.28
CA GLY A 593 -29.73 -27.84 -7.83
C GLY A 593 -28.89 -29.11 -7.99
N ARG A 594 -27.56 -28.97 -8.15
CA ARG A 594 -26.60 -30.09 -8.23
C ARG A 594 -26.41 -30.76 -6.86
N TRP A 595 -26.57 -29.97 -5.79
CA TRP A 595 -26.58 -30.40 -4.39
C TRP A 595 -27.91 -30.02 -3.75
N ARG A 596 -28.47 -30.91 -2.93
CA ARG A 596 -29.74 -30.72 -2.22
C ARG A 596 -29.57 -31.19 -0.78
N THR A 597 -30.15 -30.44 0.16
CA THR A 597 -30.26 -30.86 1.55
C THR A 597 -31.52 -31.71 1.74
N ALA A 598 -31.57 -32.52 2.80
CA ALA A 598 -32.72 -33.40 3.10
C ALA A 598 -34.04 -32.64 3.30
N SER A 599 -33.98 -31.32 3.48
CA SER A 599 -35.12 -30.42 3.70
C SER A 599 -35.66 -29.76 2.42
N ASP A 600 -35.05 -30.00 1.25
CA ASP A 600 -35.41 -29.36 -0.01
C ASP A 600 -36.49 -30.12 -0.80
N GLU A 601 -37.43 -29.37 -1.39
CA GLU A 601 -38.47 -29.90 -2.28
C GLU A 601 -37.87 -30.20 -3.68
N PRO A 602 -38.24 -31.30 -4.37
CA PRO A 602 -37.62 -31.65 -5.64
C PRO A 602 -37.90 -30.60 -6.72
N VAL A 603 -36.84 -29.92 -7.15
CA VAL A 603 -36.90 -28.96 -8.25
C VAL A 603 -37.03 -29.73 -9.57
N ALA A 604 -38.21 -29.68 -10.19
CA ALA A 604 -38.48 -30.34 -11.48
C ALA A 604 -37.95 -29.55 -12.68
N GLN A 605 -37.86 -28.22 -12.58
CA GLN A 605 -37.29 -27.34 -13.61
C GLN A 605 -36.56 -26.16 -12.96
N VAL A 606 -35.36 -25.85 -13.46
CA VAL A 606 -34.58 -24.69 -12.99
C VAL A 606 -35.17 -23.43 -13.62
N GLY A 607 -35.91 -22.64 -12.83
CA GLY A 607 -36.48 -21.38 -13.30
C GLY A 607 -35.40 -20.36 -13.70
N ILE A 608 -35.75 -19.43 -14.60
CA ILE A 608 -34.84 -18.39 -15.14
C ILE A 608 -34.15 -17.60 -14.02
N ALA A 609 -34.86 -17.28 -12.94
CA ALA A 609 -34.30 -16.57 -11.78
C ALA A 609 -33.15 -17.35 -11.12
N ARG A 610 -33.26 -18.68 -10.98
CA ARG A 610 -32.17 -19.51 -10.45
C ARG A 610 -30.99 -19.57 -11.38
N VAL A 611 -31.23 -19.62 -12.70
CA VAL A 611 -30.15 -19.60 -13.68
C VAL A 611 -29.38 -18.28 -13.62
N LEU A 612 -30.08 -17.14 -13.52
CA LEU A 612 -29.43 -15.83 -13.41
C LEU A 612 -28.62 -15.69 -12.12
N ILE A 613 -29.20 -16.04 -10.96
CA ILE A 613 -28.52 -15.94 -9.66
C ILE A 613 -27.38 -16.97 -9.56
N GLY A 614 -27.59 -18.19 -10.05
CA GLY A 614 -26.56 -19.23 -10.09
C GLY A 614 -25.41 -18.84 -11.01
N SER A 615 -25.70 -18.25 -12.17
CA SER A 615 -24.67 -17.78 -13.11
C SER A 615 -23.89 -16.59 -12.56
N SER A 616 -24.55 -15.65 -11.86
CA SER A 616 -23.85 -14.52 -11.23
C SER A 616 -22.96 -14.99 -10.07
N THR A 617 -23.44 -15.92 -9.24
CA THR A 617 -22.64 -16.51 -8.15
C THR A 617 -21.48 -17.33 -8.72
N LEU A 618 -21.69 -18.06 -9.81
CA LEU A 618 -20.62 -18.77 -10.50
C LEU A 618 -19.58 -17.82 -11.11
N ALA A 619 -20.02 -16.69 -11.69
CA ALA A 619 -19.10 -15.67 -12.20
C ALA A 619 -18.24 -15.08 -11.08
N VAL A 620 -18.84 -14.80 -9.91
CA VAL A 620 -18.09 -14.35 -8.71
C VAL A 620 -17.12 -15.45 -8.25
N ALA A 621 -17.54 -16.71 -8.24
CA ALA A 621 -16.68 -17.81 -7.86
C ALA A 621 -15.48 -17.95 -8.82
N LEU A 622 -15.71 -17.86 -10.13
CA LEU A 622 -14.65 -17.89 -11.14
C LEU A 622 -13.70 -16.70 -11.02
N TRP A 623 -14.24 -15.50 -10.76
CA TRP A 623 -13.44 -14.31 -10.53
C TRP A 623 -12.58 -14.42 -9.26
N LEU A 624 -13.13 -14.96 -8.16
CA LEU A 624 -12.35 -15.30 -6.96
C LEU A 624 -11.28 -16.34 -7.26
N THR A 625 -11.57 -17.36 -8.08
CA THR A 625 -10.54 -18.35 -8.48
C THR A 625 -9.42 -17.73 -9.30
N ALA A 626 -9.70 -16.73 -10.14
CA ALA A 626 -8.66 -16.00 -10.86
C ALA A 626 -7.72 -15.27 -9.89
N GLY A 627 -8.23 -14.80 -8.75
CA GLY A 627 -7.44 -14.20 -7.68
C GLY A 627 -6.41 -15.15 -7.03
N LEU A 628 -6.64 -16.47 -7.06
CA LEU A 628 -5.63 -17.46 -6.65
C LEU A 628 -4.44 -17.52 -7.62
N PHE A 629 -4.64 -17.17 -8.89
CA PHE A 629 -3.60 -17.17 -9.93
C PHE A 629 -2.91 -15.81 -10.09
N GLY A 630 -3.12 -14.87 -9.14
CA GLY A 630 -2.46 -13.57 -9.12
C GLY A 630 -3.23 -12.44 -9.80
N ALA A 631 -4.51 -12.63 -10.16
CA ALA A 631 -5.37 -11.54 -10.57
C ALA A 631 -5.71 -10.62 -9.38
N ASP A 632 -5.78 -9.31 -9.63
CA ASP A 632 -6.20 -8.31 -8.64
C ASP A 632 -7.72 -8.37 -8.44
N LEU A 633 -8.17 -8.58 -7.19
CA LEU A 633 -9.58 -8.69 -6.83
C LEU A 633 -10.22 -7.33 -6.50
N ALA A 634 -9.57 -6.22 -6.85
CA ALA A 634 -10.09 -4.86 -6.70
C ALA A 634 -10.68 -4.61 -5.29
N VAL A 635 -11.99 -4.31 -5.20
CA VAL A 635 -12.68 -4.00 -3.94
C VAL A 635 -12.59 -5.15 -2.93
N LEU A 636 -12.64 -6.41 -3.37
CA LEU A 636 -12.56 -7.57 -2.47
C LEU A 636 -11.13 -7.87 -2.01
N GLU A 637 -10.10 -7.32 -2.64
CA GLU A 637 -8.72 -7.46 -2.17
C GLU A 637 -8.59 -6.97 -0.72
N SER A 638 -9.42 -5.97 -0.35
CA SER A 638 -9.52 -5.46 1.02
C SER A 638 -10.04 -6.48 2.05
N PHE A 639 -10.60 -7.60 1.64
CA PHE A 639 -11.10 -8.64 2.54
C PHE A 639 -10.06 -9.72 2.86
N PHE A 640 -9.00 -9.85 2.05
CA PHE A 640 -8.01 -10.92 2.18
C PHE A 640 -6.73 -10.43 2.88
N PRO A 641 -6.10 -11.27 3.72
CA PRO A 641 -4.78 -10.97 4.29
C PRO A 641 -3.70 -10.96 3.21
N GLU A 642 -2.57 -10.29 3.49
CA GLU A 642 -1.41 -10.24 2.60
C GLU A 642 -0.66 -11.58 2.48
#